data_AF-A0A926H7C9-F1
#
_entry.id   AF-A0A926H7C9-F1
#
_cell.length_a   1.000
_cell.length_b   1.000
_cell.length_c   1.000
_cell.angle_alpha   90.00
_cell.angle_beta   90.00
_cell.angle_gamma   90.00
#
_symmetry.space_group_name_H-M   'P 1'
#
loop_
_entity.id
_entity.type
_entity.pdbx_description
1 polymer ?
#
loop_
_entity_poly.entity_id
_entity_poly.type
_entity_poly.pdbx_seq_one_letter_code
_entity_poly.pdbx_strand_id
1 'polypeptide(L)'
;MMSGDAGNTELAQHRRVQLDYLPGLDGLRALAVLSVLVYHAGYPLAGGFLGVESFFVISGFLITALLLAEWQQHGGIDLRSFWLRRARRLLPALFAVLIATLLACAIRFPTELRALGVEMLAALLYVMNWQLVLGGQSYFDPLGRPSLLQHLWSLAVEEQFYLVWPVLFAFGMRIFRAGGFLFATILAAGASTLLMIGLYGADGDLSRIYYGTDTRAAGLLIGAALALVWTPARRAQGGQHLGLLVDIAGLAALVELLAVYAVLYDQHPLLYQGGFQLVALLTAAVIIAATASGTRALPWLLELRPMRWIGTRSYGLYLWHWPLFVLLPAGNTAPAHGWLFDLLRFGLTFVLAAASYRFIEQPVRKLGFGGALHTLRSATVYQFGIGAIRRRPAAAACVLLAIIVGAVPLSLRPISAAPPVAALPAPEAATALVSRPAPVGSPAPVAEVAPRATNTPSADLELEQDLALSEANRPVARPVPQITPTVPALPALDPTLIADLQALLDSTVANGFVPGAVASVSLPGYAPWVGASGLAERQQGQAMTPETIVRVASVSKMFTAVVVMQLVEEGVLSLDAPVSTWLPDSLPAADAISVRQLLQHTSGLYDFLEDRNLLGQMQREQGREWVPEELVAYAARFPSTSRGRWDYSSTNYVLLGMIVEQATGQSLAEQMRTRIFDPLGLQHTFFLPQEQIVGTLAHSYSSTVDLTGLSTSFAFGTGNIASTAADLEHFGRALFAGELLQAESRAQMLQYVSGRGHYGMPNLAYGLGVMYNRLPIGPGANGQRSSEENEVLGHIGGYGGFRAALWYAPESQIIIAISLNQAQADPNELAAAVLDRVLLQLGR
;
A
#
# COMPACT_ATOMS: atom_id res chain seq x y z
N MET A 1 26.27 -81.61 -14.65
CA MET A 1 24.88 -82.08 -14.51
C MET A 1 24.30 -81.40 -13.26
N MET A 2 23.21 -80.64 -13.44
CA MET A 2 22.33 -80.04 -12.41
C MET A 2 22.98 -79.00 -11.47
N SER A 3 22.38 -77.89 -11.04
CA SER A 3 21.19 -77.10 -11.40
C SER A 3 21.15 -75.94 -10.40
N GLY A 4 20.78 -74.73 -10.83
CA GLY A 4 20.26 -73.68 -9.96
C GLY A 4 21.15 -72.45 -9.82
N ASP A 5 20.81 -71.38 -10.56
CA ASP A 5 20.42 -70.14 -9.88
C ASP A 5 19.58 -69.26 -10.83
N ALA A 6 18.27 -69.34 -10.65
CA ALA A 6 17.31 -68.41 -11.19
C ALA A 6 17.29 -67.20 -10.24
N GLY A 7 17.93 -66.10 -10.62
CA GLY A 7 17.97 -64.94 -9.72
C GLY A 7 18.63 -63.68 -10.27
N ASN A 8 18.73 -63.50 -11.60
CA ASN A 8 19.44 -62.34 -12.15
C ASN A 8 18.73 -61.66 -13.34
N THR A 9 17.40 -61.69 -13.37
CA THR A 9 16.60 -61.15 -14.49
C THR A 9 15.58 -60.08 -14.10
N GLU A 10 15.78 -59.35 -12.99
CA GLU A 10 14.90 -58.23 -12.60
C GLU A 10 15.64 -57.01 -11.99
N LEU A 11 16.77 -56.61 -12.58
CA LEU A 11 17.33 -55.27 -12.36
C LEU A 11 17.52 -54.56 -13.71
N ALA A 12 16.43 -54.48 -14.47
CA ALA A 12 16.33 -53.57 -15.60
C ALA A 12 16.44 -52.12 -15.07
N GLN A 13 17.61 -51.57 -15.29
CA GLN A 13 18.04 -50.21 -15.02
C GLN A 13 16.97 -49.19 -15.41
N HIS A 14 16.29 -48.59 -14.43
CA HIS A 14 15.64 -47.28 -14.61
C HIS A 14 16.75 -46.23 -14.82
N ARG A 15 17.29 -46.15 -16.04
CA ARG A 15 18.18 -45.04 -16.43
C ARG A 15 17.39 -43.74 -16.28
N ARG A 16 17.88 -42.88 -15.40
CA ARG A 16 17.25 -41.60 -15.05
C ARG A 16 17.14 -40.74 -16.31
N VAL A 17 15.93 -40.27 -16.62
CA VAL A 17 15.74 -39.17 -17.58
C VAL A 17 16.39 -37.92 -16.98
N GLN A 18 17.55 -37.53 -17.47
CA GLN A 18 18.15 -36.23 -17.16
C GLN A 18 17.90 -35.29 -18.33
N LEU A 19 17.21 -34.19 -18.07
CA LEU A 19 17.35 -33.01 -18.93
C LEU A 19 18.79 -32.53 -18.82
N ASP A 20 19.44 -32.27 -19.97
CA ASP A 20 20.73 -31.62 -19.98
C ASP A 20 20.66 -30.32 -19.19
N TYR A 21 21.68 -30.06 -18.37
CA TYR A 21 21.73 -28.86 -17.54
C TYR A 21 21.77 -27.63 -18.45
N LEU A 22 20.83 -26.69 -18.24
CA LEU A 22 20.67 -25.45 -19.03
C LEU A 22 21.14 -24.24 -18.21
N PRO A 23 22.45 -23.92 -18.21
CA PRO A 23 23.02 -22.87 -17.35
C PRO A 23 22.49 -21.46 -17.64
N GLY A 24 22.11 -21.15 -18.88
CA GLY A 24 21.51 -19.85 -19.23
C GLY A 24 20.22 -19.54 -18.46
N LEU A 25 19.45 -20.57 -18.07
CA LEU A 25 18.24 -20.39 -17.25
C LEU A 25 18.56 -19.99 -15.81
N ASP A 26 19.72 -20.37 -15.27
CA ASP A 26 20.15 -19.88 -13.96
C ASP A 26 20.44 -18.38 -14.03
N GLY A 27 21.04 -17.89 -15.11
CA GLY A 27 21.25 -16.45 -15.30
C GLY A 27 19.96 -15.65 -15.36
N LEU A 28 18.96 -16.15 -16.09
CA LEU A 28 17.65 -15.50 -16.14
C LEU A 28 16.95 -15.49 -14.77
N ARG A 29 17.04 -16.59 -14.01
CA ARG A 29 16.58 -16.65 -12.61
C ARG A 29 17.31 -15.65 -11.71
N ALA A 30 18.59 -15.39 -11.97
CA ALA A 30 19.38 -14.42 -11.21
C ALA A 30 18.86 -12.99 -11.44
N LEU A 31 18.60 -12.61 -12.70
CA LEU A 31 18.02 -11.31 -13.03
C LEU A 31 16.65 -11.13 -12.36
N ALA A 32 15.79 -12.14 -12.46
CA ALA A 32 14.45 -12.13 -11.89
C ALA A 32 14.45 -12.00 -10.35
N VAL A 33 15.33 -12.71 -9.62
CA VAL A 33 15.38 -12.56 -8.16
C VAL A 33 16.00 -11.23 -7.74
N LEU A 34 17.03 -10.75 -8.45
CA LEU A 34 17.66 -9.47 -8.14
C LEU A 34 16.68 -8.31 -8.32
N SER A 35 15.87 -8.32 -9.38
CA SER A 35 14.86 -7.28 -9.61
C SER A 35 13.83 -7.25 -8.47
N VAL A 36 13.38 -8.41 -8.00
CA VAL A 36 12.44 -8.54 -6.88
C VAL A 36 13.05 -8.02 -5.56
N LEU A 37 14.32 -8.33 -5.30
CA LEU A 37 15.01 -7.86 -4.09
C LEU A 37 15.20 -6.34 -4.13
N VAL A 38 15.60 -5.76 -5.26
CA VAL A 38 15.75 -4.30 -5.42
C VAL A 38 14.39 -3.60 -5.24
N TYR A 39 13.34 -4.16 -5.84
CA TYR A 39 11.98 -3.66 -5.68
C TYR A 39 11.52 -3.63 -4.23
N HIS A 40 11.63 -4.77 -3.52
CA HIS A 40 11.22 -4.85 -2.11
C HIS A 40 12.11 -4.04 -1.16
N ALA A 41 13.32 -3.67 -1.57
CA ALA A 41 14.16 -2.77 -0.80
C ALA A 41 13.72 -1.29 -0.91
N GLY A 42 12.78 -0.96 -1.80
CA GLY A 42 12.26 0.39 -2.01
C GLY A 42 13.16 1.29 -2.87
N TYR A 43 13.98 0.67 -3.73
CA TYR A 43 14.80 1.36 -4.73
C TYR A 43 14.02 1.53 -6.05
N PRO A 44 14.38 2.54 -6.88
CA PRO A 44 13.63 2.91 -8.08
C PRO A 44 13.77 1.86 -9.20
N LEU A 45 12.99 0.80 -9.08
CA LEU A 45 12.82 -0.25 -10.09
C LEU A 45 11.34 -0.66 -10.07
N ALA A 46 10.49 0.22 -10.60
CA ALA A 46 9.04 0.17 -10.44
C ALA A 46 8.41 -1.20 -10.79
N GLY A 47 8.94 -1.85 -11.83
CA GLY A 47 8.51 -3.17 -12.30
C GLY A 47 9.32 -4.34 -11.79
N GLY A 48 10.18 -4.18 -10.79
CA GLY A 48 11.07 -5.25 -10.34
C GLY A 48 10.33 -6.49 -9.79
N PHE A 49 9.09 -6.33 -9.31
CA PHE A 49 8.20 -7.43 -8.93
C PHE A 49 7.85 -8.38 -10.09
N LEU A 50 7.92 -7.91 -11.34
CA LEU A 50 7.68 -8.71 -12.55
C LEU A 50 8.72 -9.83 -12.73
N GLY A 51 9.82 -9.79 -11.96
CA GLY A 51 10.70 -10.95 -11.79
C GLY A 51 9.95 -12.24 -11.39
N VAL A 52 8.88 -12.11 -10.61
CA VAL A 52 7.98 -13.24 -10.27
C VAL A 52 7.32 -13.82 -11.52
N GLU A 53 6.88 -12.98 -12.46
CA GLU A 53 6.28 -13.44 -13.72
C GLU A 53 7.31 -14.18 -14.58
N SER A 54 8.55 -13.72 -14.64
CA SER A 54 9.62 -14.49 -15.30
C SER A 54 9.87 -15.83 -14.61
N PHE A 55 9.78 -15.91 -13.28
CA PHE A 55 9.86 -17.19 -12.58
C PHE A 55 8.74 -18.15 -13.00
N PHE A 56 7.50 -17.68 -13.08
CA PHE A 56 6.36 -18.48 -13.55
C PHE A 56 6.62 -19.08 -14.94
N VAL A 57 7.10 -18.29 -15.90
CA VAL A 57 7.41 -18.81 -17.25
C VAL A 57 8.54 -19.84 -17.21
N ILE A 58 9.63 -19.57 -16.48
CA ILE A 58 10.77 -20.49 -16.34
C ILE A 58 10.32 -21.81 -15.70
N SER A 59 9.48 -21.72 -14.67
CA SER A 59 8.92 -22.85 -13.93
C SER A 59 8.01 -23.70 -14.83
N GLY A 60 7.09 -23.07 -15.55
CA GLY A 60 6.23 -23.72 -16.55
C GLY A 60 7.03 -24.46 -17.63
N PHE A 61 8.07 -23.81 -18.16
CA PHE A 61 8.96 -24.40 -19.17
C PHE A 61 9.73 -25.60 -18.62
N LEU A 62 10.42 -25.44 -17.49
CA LEU A 62 11.29 -26.49 -16.95
C LEU A 62 10.52 -27.73 -16.51
N ILE A 63 9.37 -27.55 -15.84
CA ILE A 63 8.56 -28.68 -15.40
C ILE A 63 7.98 -29.43 -16.60
N THR A 64 7.44 -28.71 -17.57
CA THR A 64 6.84 -29.34 -18.76
C THR A 64 7.90 -30.01 -19.63
N ALA A 65 9.09 -29.42 -19.77
CA ALA A 65 10.20 -30.04 -20.49
C ALA A 65 10.69 -31.33 -19.81
N LEU A 66 10.72 -31.37 -18.47
CA LEU A 66 11.05 -32.59 -17.70
C LEU A 66 10.01 -33.69 -17.95
N LEU A 67 8.72 -33.35 -17.83
CA LEU A 67 7.63 -34.30 -18.04
C LEU A 67 7.59 -34.81 -19.48
N LEU A 68 7.79 -33.92 -20.45
CA LEU A 68 7.84 -34.29 -21.87
C LEU A 68 9.01 -35.23 -22.17
N ALA A 69 10.19 -34.97 -21.61
CA ALA A 69 11.34 -35.86 -21.77
C ALA A 69 11.07 -37.24 -21.15
N GLU A 70 10.46 -37.29 -19.95
CA GLU A 70 10.11 -38.55 -19.27
C GLU A 70 9.07 -39.34 -20.06
N TRP A 71 8.04 -38.65 -20.58
CA TRP A 71 7.02 -39.23 -21.44
C TRP A 71 7.59 -39.80 -22.74
N GLN A 72 8.47 -39.07 -23.40
CA GLN A 72 9.10 -39.53 -24.65
C GLN A 72 10.00 -40.75 -24.44
N GLN A 73 10.63 -40.88 -23.27
CA GLN A 73 11.52 -42.01 -22.97
C GLN A 73 10.76 -43.24 -22.46
N HIS A 74 9.71 -43.08 -21.66
CA HIS A 74 9.06 -44.20 -20.95
C HIS A 74 7.57 -44.40 -21.27
N GLY A 75 6.94 -43.51 -22.04
CA GLY A 75 5.50 -43.57 -22.35
C GLY A 75 4.58 -43.28 -21.15
N GLY A 76 5.13 -42.78 -20.04
CA GLY A 76 4.42 -42.50 -18.78
C GLY A 76 5.21 -41.56 -17.88
N ILE A 77 4.58 -41.09 -16.80
CA ILE A 77 5.19 -40.21 -15.79
C ILE A 77 5.15 -40.89 -14.42
N ASP A 78 6.28 -40.97 -13.72
CA ASP A 78 6.33 -41.36 -12.31
C ASP A 78 6.07 -40.14 -11.41
N LEU A 79 4.79 -39.89 -11.14
CA LEU A 79 4.32 -38.77 -10.31
C LEU A 79 4.92 -38.79 -8.90
N ARG A 80 5.04 -39.97 -8.29
CA ARG A 80 5.58 -40.12 -6.94
C ARG A 80 7.03 -39.66 -6.90
N SER A 81 7.86 -40.15 -7.82
CA SER A 81 9.26 -39.75 -7.89
C SER A 81 9.41 -38.28 -8.27
N PHE A 82 8.54 -37.74 -9.13
CA PHE A 82 8.51 -36.32 -9.46
C PHE A 82 8.29 -35.45 -8.22
N TRP A 83 7.21 -35.70 -7.45
CA TRP A 83 6.89 -34.92 -6.26
C TRP A 83 7.93 -35.10 -5.16
N LEU A 84 8.48 -36.30 -4.96
CA LEU A 84 9.56 -36.52 -3.99
C LEU A 84 10.83 -35.73 -4.34
N ARG A 85 11.19 -35.62 -5.62
CA ARG A 85 12.32 -34.78 -6.05
C ARG A 85 12.06 -33.29 -5.79
N ARG A 86 10.82 -32.83 -6.00
CA ARG A 86 10.43 -31.45 -5.72
C ARG A 86 10.41 -31.14 -4.23
N ALA A 87 9.81 -32.01 -3.42
CA ALA A 87 9.82 -31.92 -1.97
C ALA A 87 11.24 -31.79 -1.41
N ARG A 88 12.19 -32.64 -1.86
CA ARG A 88 13.61 -32.56 -1.46
C ARG A 88 14.32 -31.28 -1.90
N ARG A 89 13.81 -30.61 -2.94
CA ARG A 89 14.38 -29.38 -3.48
C ARG A 89 13.89 -28.14 -2.72
N LEU A 90 12.62 -28.12 -2.32
CA LEU A 90 11.89 -26.89 -1.93
C LEU A 90 11.61 -26.82 -0.42
N LEU A 91 11.11 -27.91 0.18
CA LEU A 91 10.71 -27.92 1.59
C LEU A 91 11.84 -27.61 2.59
N PRO A 92 13.10 -28.07 2.41
CA PRO A 92 14.14 -27.85 3.41
C PRO A 92 14.43 -26.36 3.68
N ALA A 93 14.51 -25.55 2.63
CA ALA A 93 14.74 -24.11 2.79
C ALA A 93 13.48 -23.39 3.28
N LEU A 94 12.28 -23.80 2.84
CA LEU A 94 11.03 -23.26 3.36
C LEU A 94 10.92 -23.46 4.88
N PHE A 95 11.13 -24.68 5.37
CA PHE A 95 11.11 -24.96 6.82
C PHE A 95 12.14 -24.13 7.60
N ALA A 96 13.35 -23.96 7.05
CA ALA A 96 14.38 -23.15 7.70
C ALA A 96 13.94 -21.68 7.88
N VAL A 97 13.33 -21.11 6.84
CA VAL A 97 12.83 -19.72 6.86
C VAL A 97 11.63 -19.59 7.79
N LEU A 98 10.68 -20.53 7.74
CA LEU A 98 9.50 -20.51 8.60
C LEU A 98 9.87 -20.59 10.08
N ILE A 99 10.80 -21.49 10.46
CA ILE A 99 11.29 -21.60 11.83
C ILE A 99 12.02 -20.31 12.25
N ALA A 100 12.91 -19.78 11.41
CA ALA A 100 13.63 -18.55 11.72
C ALA A 100 12.68 -17.35 11.88
N THR A 101 11.67 -17.25 11.03
CA THR A 101 10.66 -16.17 11.07
C THR A 101 9.79 -16.29 12.32
N LEU A 102 9.36 -17.51 12.67
CA LEU A 102 8.60 -17.76 13.90
C LEU A 102 9.40 -17.36 15.15
N LEU A 103 10.67 -17.76 15.22
CA LEU A 103 11.55 -17.40 16.34
C LEU A 103 11.77 -15.88 16.43
N ALA A 104 12.01 -15.22 15.30
CA ALA A 104 12.18 -13.78 15.26
C ALA A 104 10.89 -13.03 15.67
N CYS A 105 9.73 -13.51 15.22
CA CYS A 105 8.43 -12.97 15.61
C CYS A 105 8.16 -13.17 17.11
N ALA A 106 8.46 -14.36 17.65
CA ALA A 106 8.27 -14.65 19.08
C ALA A 106 9.08 -13.72 19.97
N ILE A 107 10.28 -13.32 19.53
CA ILE A 107 11.16 -12.41 20.26
C ILE A 107 10.70 -10.95 20.11
N ARG A 108 10.27 -10.53 18.92
CA ARG A 108 10.09 -9.11 18.59
C ARG A 108 8.64 -8.63 18.58
N PHE A 109 7.70 -9.51 18.21
CA PHE A 109 6.27 -9.21 18.03
C PHE A 109 5.41 -10.33 18.65
N PRO A 110 5.50 -10.59 19.96
CA PRO A 110 4.82 -11.73 20.60
C PRO A 110 3.30 -11.69 20.44
N THR A 111 2.69 -10.51 20.29
CA THR A 111 1.26 -10.32 20.06
C THR A 111 0.81 -10.76 18.66
N GLU A 112 1.71 -10.78 17.67
CA GLU A 112 1.41 -11.17 16.28
C GLU A 112 1.55 -12.68 16.04
N LEU A 113 2.01 -13.46 17.03
CA LEU A 113 2.26 -14.90 16.87
C LEU A 113 1.04 -15.70 16.43
N ARG A 114 -0.16 -15.33 16.91
CA ARG A 114 -1.40 -16.02 16.53
C ARG A 114 -1.72 -15.81 15.05
N ALA A 115 -1.60 -14.57 14.57
CA ALA A 115 -1.81 -14.24 13.16
C ALA A 115 -0.76 -14.94 12.28
N LEU A 116 0.51 -14.91 12.69
CA LEU A 116 1.59 -15.60 12.00
C LEU A 116 1.36 -17.12 11.94
N GLY A 117 0.79 -17.73 12.97
CA GLY A 117 0.49 -19.18 12.99
C GLY A 117 -0.45 -19.61 11.86
N VAL A 118 -1.48 -18.80 11.56
CA VAL A 118 -2.41 -19.05 10.45
C VAL A 118 -1.67 -18.95 9.11
N GLU A 119 -0.86 -17.91 8.95
CA GLU A 119 -0.05 -17.70 7.76
C GLU A 119 0.99 -18.82 7.55
N MET A 120 1.61 -19.31 8.62
CA MET A 120 2.53 -20.44 8.55
C MET A 120 1.85 -21.72 8.06
N LEU A 121 0.62 -21.99 8.53
CA LEU A 121 -0.16 -23.13 8.04
C LEU A 121 -0.50 -22.95 6.55
N ALA A 122 -0.94 -21.75 6.16
CA ALA A 122 -1.22 -21.42 4.76
C ALA A 122 0.02 -21.55 3.87
N ALA A 123 1.20 -21.15 4.36
CA ALA A 123 2.48 -21.33 3.67
C ALA A 123 2.85 -22.81 3.49
N LEU A 124 2.67 -23.64 4.53
CA LEU A 124 2.97 -25.08 4.49
C LEU A 124 2.04 -25.85 3.56
N LEU A 125 0.77 -25.42 3.48
CA LEU A 125 -0.23 -25.99 2.59
C LEU A 125 -0.18 -25.38 1.17
N TYR A 126 0.71 -24.43 0.91
CA TYR A 126 0.80 -23.68 -0.35
C TYR A 126 -0.53 -23.04 -0.78
N VAL A 127 -1.22 -22.41 0.17
CA VAL A 127 -2.46 -21.63 -0.04
C VAL A 127 -2.34 -20.20 0.47
N MET A 128 -1.12 -19.71 0.69
CA MET A 128 -0.87 -18.36 1.17
C MET A 128 -1.54 -17.29 0.31
N ASN A 129 -1.55 -17.46 -1.01
CA ASN A 129 -2.19 -16.51 -1.90
C ASN A 129 -3.69 -16.36 -1.63
N TRP A 130 -4.40 -17.46 -1.37
CA TRP A 130 -5.82 -17.43 -1.01
C TRP A 130 -6.06 -16.95 0.43
N GLN A 131 -5.16 -17.25 1.36
CA GLN A 131 -5.22 -16.68 2.71
C GLN A 131 -5.14 -15.15 2.70
N LEU A 132 -4.29 -14.57 1.85
CA LEU A 132 -4.16 -13.12 1.70
C LEU A 132 -5.42 -12.52 1.04
N VAL A 133 -5.96 -13.18 0.00
CA VAL A 133 -7.21 -12.76 -0.65
C VAL A 133 -8.38 -12.77 0.33
N LEU A 134 -8.58 -13.88 1.05
CA LEU A 134 -9.70 -14.04 1.99
C LEU A 134 -9.53 -13.19 3.25
N GLY A 135 -8.29 -12.88 3.63
CA GLY A 135 -7.97 -12.01 4.76
C GLY A 135 -8.02 -10.51 4.43
N GLY A 136 -8.39 -10.11 3.20
CA GLY A 136 -8.45 -8.70 2.78
C GLY A 136 -7.10 -7.97 2.81
N GLN A 137 -5.98 -8.71 2.75
CA GLN A 137 -4.64 -8.15 2.84
C GLN A 137 -4.21 -7.61 1.49
N SER A 138 -4.25 -6.29 1.30
CA SER A 138 -3.85 -5.70 0.02
C SER A 138 -2.34 -5.84 -0.22
N TYR A 139 -1.95 -6.31 -1.41
CA TYR A 139 -0.54 -6.34 -1.84
C TYR A 139 0.05 -4.94 -2.00
N PHE A 140 -0.82 -4.00 -2.36
CA PHE A 140 -0.46 -2.67 -2.79
C PHE A 140 -0.56 -1.63 -1.68
N ASP A 141 -0.97 -2.01 -0.46
CA ASP A 141 -1.00 -1.09 0.68
C ASP A 141 0.43 -0.61 0.97
N PRO A 142 0.73 0.67 0.68
CA PRO A 142 2.09 1.17 0.75
C PRO A 142 2.43 1.74 2.14
N LEU A 143 1.43 1.89 3.01
CA LEU A 143 1.55 2.45 4.37
C LEU A 143 1.34 1.36 5.45
N GLY A 144 0.88 0.18 5.04
CA GLY A 144 0.81 -1.07 5.78
C GLY A 144 2.19 -1.65 6.15
N ARG A 145 2.41 -2.15 7.38
CA ARG A 145 3.47 -3.16 7.59
C ARG A 145 2.99 -4.48 6.97
N PRO A 146 3.66 -5.00 5.93
CA PRO A 146 3.24 -6.23 5.30
C PRO A 146 3.43 -7.46 6.19
N SER A 147 2.66 -8.52 5.94
CA SER A 147 2.88 -9.83 6.55
C SER A 147 4.33 -10.30 6.39
N LEU A 148 4.90 -10.89 7.45
CA LEU A 148 6.24 -11.48 7.45
C LEU A 148 6.42 -12.59 6.40
N LEU A 149 5.34 -13.20 5.94
CA LEU A 149 5.34 -14.31 5.00
C LEU A 149 4.63 -13.98 3.68
N GLN A 150 4.25 -12.71 3.46
CA GLN A 150 3.46 -12.28 2.30
C GLN A 150 4.04 -12.78 0.97
N HIS A 151 5.36 -12.62 0.74
CA HIS A 151 6.04 -13.09 -0.49
C HIS A 151 5.80 -14.56 -0.86
N LEU A 152 5.40 -15.42 0.09
CA LEU A 152 5.10 -16.83 -0.18
C LEU A 152 3.82 -17.03 -1.02
N TRP A 153 3.03 -15.99 -1.28
CA TRP A 153 1.88 -16.05 -2.19
C TRP A 153 2.26 -16.56 -3.58
N SER A 154 3.39 -16.10 -4.14
CA SER A 154 3.79 -16.48 -5.49
C SER A 154 4.27 -17.93 -5.55
N LEU A 155 4.96 -18.38 -4.48
CA LEU A 155 5.37 -19.76 -4.33
C LEU A 155 4.17 -20.68 -4.16
N ALA A 156 3.11 -20.24 -3.47
CA ALA A 156 1.86 -21.01 -3.41
C ALA A 156 1.29 -21.28 -4.80
N VAL A 157 1.28 -20.28 -5.69
CA VAL A 157 0.84 -20.42 -7.09
C VAL A 157 1.75 -21.41 -7.87
N GLU A 158 3.08 -21.30 -7.75
CA GLU A 158 4.00 -22.24 -8.41
C GLU A 158 3.81 -23.69 -7.92
N GLU A 159 3.66 -23.89 -6.62
CA GLU A 159 3.59 -25.22 -6.02
C GLU A 159 2.24 -25.91 -6.30
N GLN A 160 1.15 -25.13 -6.38
CA GLN A 160 -0.13 -25.60 -6.91
C GLN A 160 0.03 -26.11 -8.36
N PHE A 161 0.77 -25.39 -9.20
CA PHE A 161 1.11 -25.85 -10.54
C PHE A 161 1.97 -27.12 -10.51
N TYR A 162 2.97 -27.22 -9.64
CA TYR A 162 3.79 -28.44 -9.51
C TYR A 162 3.00 -29.66 -9.01
N LEU A 163 1.92 -29.45 -8.25
CA LEU A 163 1.03 -30.51 -7.82
C LEU A 163 0.09 -30.95 -8.95
N VAL A 164 -0.56 -30.00 -9.61
CA VAL A 164 -1.66 -30.26 -10.56
C VAL A 164 -1.16 -30.54 -11.97
N TRP A 165 -0.17 -29.79 -12.48
CA TRP A 165 0.27 -29.87 -13.87
C TRP A 165 0.80 -31.24 -14.30
N PRO A 166 1.62 -31.97 -13.51
CA PRO A 166 2.07 -33.32 -13.89
C PRO A 166 0.92 -34.30 -14.12
N VAL A 167 -0.16 -34.16 -13.36
CA VAL A 167 -1.38 -34.97 -13.49
C VAL A 167 -2.10 -34.60 -14.79
N LEU A 168 -2.34 -33.31 -15.02
CA LEU A 168 -2.96 -32.82 -16.26
C LEU A 168 -2.15 -33.20 -17.50
N PHE A 169 -0.82 -33.13 -17.43
CA PHE A 169 0.07 -33.56 -18.50
C PHE A 169 -0.05 -35.06 -18.77
N ALA A 170 0.03 -35.90 -17.72
CA ALA A 170 -0.01 -37.35 -17.87
C ALA A 170 -1.35 -37.88 -18.40
N PHE A 171 -2.47 -37.24 -18.05
CA PHE A 171 -3.79 -37.56 -18.61
C PHE A 171 -3.99 -36.91 -19.98
N GLY A 172 -3.62 -35.64 -20.13
CA GLY A 172 -3.76 -34.88 -21.37
C GLY A 172 -3.00 -35.50 -22.54
N MET A 173 -1.79 -35.99 -22.32
CA MET A 173 -0.99 -36.69 -23.34
C MET A 173 -1.52 -38.08 -23.71
N ARG A 174 -2.41 -38.67 -22.88
CA ARG A 174 -3.13 -39.92 -23.22
C ARG A 174 -4.39 -39.67 -24.04
N ILE A 175 -5.08 -38.56 -23.77
CA ILE A 175 -6.34 -38.21 -24.41
C ILE A 175 -6.08 -37.48 -25.74
N PHE A 176 -5.17 -36.52 -25.74
CA PHE A 176 -4.86 -35.68 -26.88
C PHE A 176 -3.50 -36.05 -27.49
N ARG A 177 -3.38 -35.85 -28.80
CA ARG A 177 -2.05 -35.76 -29.42
C ARG A 177 -1.34 -34.49 -28.91
N ALA A 178 -0.01 -34.46 -28.99
CA ALA A 178 0.80 -33.33 -28.49
C ALA A 178 0.31 -31.94 -28.99
N GLY A 179 -0.13 -31.83 -30.26
CA GLY A 179 -0.70 -30.60 -30.80
C GLY A 179 -2.04 -30.19 -30.18
N GLY A 180 -2.91 -31.17 -29.87
CA GLY A 180 -4.18 -30.91 -29.17
C GLY A 180 -3.97 -30.48 -27.72
N PHE A 181 -3.01 -31.12 -27.03
CA PHE A 181 -2.64 -30.72 -25.67
C PHE A 181 -2.00 -29.31 -25.63
N LEU A 182 -1.16 -28.97 -26.62
CA LEU A 182 -0.65 -27.62 -26.80
C LEU A 182 -1.78 -26.61 -27.00
N PHE A 183 -2.74 -26.90 -27.89
CA PHE A 183 -3.89 -26.02 -28.12
C PHE A 183 -4.70 -25.79 -26.85
N ALA A 184 -4.99 -26.87 -26.09
CA ALA A 184 -5.69 -26.76 -24.81
C ALA A 184 -4.90 -25.92 -23.78
N THR A 185 -3.58 -26.04 -23.77
CA THR A 185 -2.70 -25.25 -22.89
C THR A 185 -2.74 -23.76 -23.22
N ILE A 186 -2.69 -23.42 -24.52
CA ILE A 186 -2.80 -22.03 -25.00
C ILE A 186 -4.19 -21.47 -24.70
N LEU A 187 -5.24 -22.25 -24.91
CA LEU A 187 -6.61 -21.86 -24.59
C LEU A 187 -6.78 -21.57 -23.10
N ALA A 188 -6.23 -22.40 -22.23
CA ALA A 188 -6.24 -22.18 -20.78
C ALA A 188 -5.46 -20.91 -20.38
N ALA A 189 -4.32 -20.63 -21.02
CA ALA A 189 -3.57 -19.40 -20.80
C ALA A 189 -4.40 -18.17 -21.21
N GLY A 190 -5.06 -18.22 -22.38
CA GLY A 190 -5.96 -17.18 -22.85
C GLY A 190 -7.16 -16.97 -21.92
N ALA A 191 -7.76 -18.05 -21.41
CA ALA A 191 -8.86 -17.98 -20.44
C ALA A 191 -8.42 -17.31 -19.12
N SER A 192 -7.22 -17.63 -18.62
CA SER A 192 -6.63 -16.98 -17.44
C SER A 192 -6.44 -15.46 -17.66
N THR A 193 -5.95 -15.06 -18.84
CA THR A 193 -5.82 -13.65 -19.23
C THR A 193 -7.17 -12.95 -19.36
N LEU A 194 -8.15 -13.59 -20.00
CA LEU A 194 -9.49 -13.01 -20.15
C LEU A 194 -10.19 -12.85 -18.79
N LEU A 195 -9.99 -13.79 -17.87
CA LEU A 195 -10.49 -13.67 -16.51
C LEU A 195 -9.85 -12.49 -15.76
N MET A 196 -8.53 -12.31 -15.89
CA MET A 196 -7.83 -11.15 -15.33
C MET A 196 -8.40 -9.83 -15.89
N ILE A 197 -8.60 -9.74 -17.21
CA ILE A 197 -9.18 -8.56 -17.85
C ILE A 197 -10.63 -8.33 -17.41
N GLY A 198 -11.42 -9.40 -17.27
CA GLY A 198 -12.83 -9.32 -16.87
C GLY A 198 -13.03 -8.93 -15.40
N LEU A 199 -12.11 -9.34 -14.53
CA LEU A 199 -12.12 -8.93 -13.11
C LEU A 199 -11.50 -7.54 -12.91
N TYR A 200 -10.71 -7.05 -13.87
CA TYR A 200 -10.10 -5.73 -13.79
C TYR A 200 -11.18 -4.63 -13.79
N GLY A 201 -11.30 -3.94 -12.66
CA GLY A 201 -12.31 -2.91 -12.42
C GLY A 201 -13.64 -3.40 -11.81
N ALA A 202 -13.77 -4.70 -11.50
CA ALA A 202 -14.93 -5.25 -10.79
C ALA A 202 -14.80 -5.07 -9.26
N ASP A 203 -13.59 -5.19 -8.72
CA ASP A 203 -13.26 -5.04 -7.31
C ASP A 203 -12.16 -3.97 -7.16
N GLY A 204 -12.38 -2.97 -6.30
CA GLY A 204 -11.44 -1.83 -6.13
C GLY A 204 -10.04 -2.18 -5.61
N ASP A 205 -9.82 -3.40 -5.08
CA ASP A 205 -8.50 -3.90 -4.69
C ASP A 205 -7.96 -4.90 -5.74
N LEU A 206 -6.90 -4.52 -6.43
CA LEU A 206 -6.21 -5.34 -7.43
C LEU A 206 -5.63 -6.64 -6.84
N SER A 207 -5.55 -6.77 -5.52
CA SER A 207 -4.90 -7.90 -4.83
C SER A 207 -5.54 -9.26 -5.15
N ARG A 208 -6.86 -9.32 -5.36
CA ARG A 208 -7.53 -10.57 -5.80
C ARG A 208 -7.04 -11.04 -7.16
N ILE A 209 -6.83 -10.11 -8.09
CA ILE A 209 -6.33 -10.39 -9.44
C ILE A 209 -4.83 -10.68 -9.38
N TYR A 210 -4.11 -9.98 -8.51
CA TYR A 210 -2.66 -10.11 -8.41
C TYR A 210 -2.22 -11.42 -7.75
N TYR A 211 -2.93 -11.88 -6.71
CA TYR A 211 -2.65 -13.13 -5.98
C TYR A 211 -3.35 -14.37 -6.57
N GLY A 212 -4.40 -14.19 -7.37
CA GLY A 212 -5.24 -15.27 -7.85
C GLY A 212 -4.48 -16.26 -8.74
N THR A 213 -4.50 -17.55 -8.39
CA THR A 213 -3.92 -18.60 -9.23
C THR A 213 -4.59 -18.64 -10.61
N ASP A 214 -5.90 -18.42 -10.63
CA ASP A 214 -6.76 -18.42 -11.83
C ASP A 214 -6.40 -17.31 -12.82
N THR A 215 -6.03 -16.14 -12.32
CA THR A 215 -5.69 -14.94 -13.10
C THR A 215 -4.19 -14.88 -13.45
N ARG A 216 -3.32 -15.50 -12.63
CA ARG A 216 -1.86 -15.55 -12.84
C ARG A 216 -1.33 -16.83 -13.49
N ALA A 217 -2.19 -17.82 -13.77
CA ALA A 217 -1.76 -19.07 -14.41
C ALA A 217 -1.17 -18.87 -15.83
N ALA A 218 -1.52 -17.79 -16.52
CA ALA A 218 -1.09 -17.52 -17.89
C ALA A 218 0.44 -17.63 -18.09
N GLY A 219 1.26 -17.05 -17.21
CA GLY A 219 2.74 -17.13 -17.32
C GLY A 219 3.27 -18.56 -17.25
N LEU A 220 2.78 -19.35 -16.28
CA LEU A 220 3.12 -20.78 -16.14
C LEU A 220 2.71 -21.57 -17.39
N LEU A 221 1.51 -21.31 -17.92
CA LEU A 221 0.97 -22.00 -19.09
C LEU A 221 1.67 -21.59 -20.39
N ILE A 222 2.10 -20.33 -20.54
CA ILE A 222 2.93 -19.86 -21.66
C ILE A 222 4.28 -20.58 -21.63
N GLY A 223 4.91 -20.67 -20.46
CA GLY A 223 6.14 -21.47 -20.29
C GLY A 223 5.94 -22.94 -20.64
N ALA A 224 4.82 -23.53 -20.22
CA ALA A 224 4.47 -24.92 -20.55
C ALA A 224 4.24 -25.14 -22.05
N ALA A 225 3.50 -24.24 -22.70
CA ALA A 225 3.29 -24.25 -24.15
C ALA A 225 4.62 -24.12 -24.90
N LEU A 226 5.51 -23.23 -24.44
CA LEU A 226 6.86 -23.11 -24.99
C LEU A 226 7.63 -24.44 -24.92
N ALA A 227 7.56 -25.17 -23.81
CA ALA A 227 8.26 -26.45 -23.67
C ALA A 227 7.77 -27.53 -24.64
N LEU A 228 6.47 -27.55 -24.95
CA LEU A 228 5.88 -28.47 -25.93
C LEU A 228 6.34 -28.16 -27.36
N VAL A 229 6.62 -26.89 -27.67
CA VAL A 229 7.04 -26.42 -28.99
C VAL A 229 8.56 -26.42 -29.14
N TRP A 230 9.31 -26.08 -28.09
CA TRP A 230 10.76 -25.87 -28.06
C TRP A 230 11.51 -27.12 -27.55
N THR A 231 11.29 -28.23 -28.24
CA THR A 231 11.84 -29.54 -27.87
C THR A 231 13.38 -29.60 -28.00
N PRO A 232 14.06 -30.55 -27.32
CA PRO A 232 15.52 -30.70 -27.45
C PRO A 232 15.99 -30.84 -28.90
N ALA A 233 15.21 -31.55 -29.74
CA ALA A 233 15.51 -31.70 -31.16
C ALA A 233 15.50 -30.36 -31.91
N ARG A 234 14.50 -29.50 -31.65
CA ARG A 234 14.44 -28.16 -32.27
C ARG A 234 15.52 -27.24 -31.75
N ARG A 235 15.86 -27.33 -30.46
CA ARG A 235 17.01 -26.61 -29.88
C ARG A 235 18.32 -26.94 -30.61
N ALA A 236 18.52 -28.20 -30.99
CA ALA A 236 19.70 -28.66 -31.72
C ALA A 236 19.68 -28.35 -33.23
N GLN A 237 18.53 -27.91 -33.78
CA GLN A 237 18.37 -27.60 -35.21
C GLN A 237 18.59 -26.10 -35.46
N GLY A 238 19.86 -25.68 -35.55
CA GLY A 238 20.22 -24.30 -35.83
C GLY A 238 21.56 -24.17 -36.57
N GLY A 239 21.53 -23.61 -37.79
CA GLY A 239 22.74 -23.14 -38.47
C GLY A 239 23.22 -21.81 -37.89
N GLN A 240 24.50 -21.44 -38.12
CA GLN A 240 25.10 -20.25 -37.51
C GLN A 240 24.33 -18.95 -37.80
N HIS A 241 23.75 -18.80 -39.00
CA HIS A 241 22.94 -17.62 -39.36
C HIS A 241 21.61 -17.53 -38.62
N LEU A 242 20.90 -18.66 -38.46
CA LEU A 242 19.66 -18.70 -37.68
C LEU A 242 19.96 -18.47 -36.18
N GLY A 243 21.08 -19.02 -35.68
CA GLY A 243 21.58 -18.76 -34.34
C GLY A 243 21.81 -17.27 -34.07
N LEU A 244 22.43 -16.54 -35.00
CA LEU A 244 22.65 -15.10 -34.87
C LEU A 244 21.34 -14.30 -34.78
N LEU A 245 20.36 -14.59 -35.65
CA LEU A 245 19.06 -13.91 -35.63
C LEU A 245 18.32 -14.16 -34.32
N VAL A 246 18.34 -15.40 -33.83
CA VAL A 246 17.75 -15.76 -32.54
C VAL A 246 18.47 -15.07 -31.38
N ASP A 247 19.81 -14.94 -31.45
CA ASP A 247 20.61 -14.25 -30.43
C ASP A 247 20.26 -12.75 -30.37
N ILE A 248 20.15 -12.08 -31.53
CA ILE A 248 19.76 -10.66 -31.63
C ILE A 248 18.33 -10.46 -31.08
N ALA A 249 17.38 -11.30 -31.50
CA ALA A 249 16.01 -11.23 -31.02
C ALA A 249 15.94 -11.48 -29.49
N GLY A 250 16.73 -12.42 -28.98
CA GLY A 250 16.83 -12.70 -27.55
C GLY A 250 17.44 -11.55 -26.74
N LEU A 251 18.48 -10.89 -27.27
CA LEU A 251 19.06 -9.69 -26.67
C LEU A 251 18.06 -8.53 -26.64
N ALA A 252 17.36 -8.31 -27.76
CA ALA A 252 16.32 -7.29 -27.83
C ALA A 252 15.20 -7.56 -26.83
N ALA A 253 14.72 -8.81 -26.73
CA ALA A 253 13.72 -9.22 -25.76
C ALA A 253 14.21 -9.05 -24.31
N LEU A 254 15.50 -9.32 -24.04
CA LEU A 254 16.08 -9.08 -22.71
C LEU A 254 16.13 -7.58 -22.38
N VAL A 255 16.55 -6.73 -23.32
CA VAL A 255 16.59 -5.28 -23.13
C VAL A 255 15.18 -4.74 -22.90
N GLU A 256 14.19 -5.18 -23.68
CA GLU A 256 12.80 -4.80 -23.51
C GLU A 256 12.23 -5.28 -22.18
N LEU A 257 12.53 -6.51 -21.77
CA LEU A 257 12.15 -7.04 -20.45
C LEU A 257 12.71 -6.18 -19.30
N LEU A 258 13.99 -5.79 -19.39
CA LEU A 258 14.62 -4.92 -18.40
C LEU A 258 14.05 -3.50 -18.42
N ALA A 259 13.67 -2.98 -19.59
CA ALA A 259 12.99 -1.69 -19.71
C ALA A 259 11.60 -1.72 -19.06
N VAL A 260 10.85 -2.80 -19.26
CA VAL A 260 9.57 -3.02 -18.57
C VAL A 260 9.76 -3.06 -17.05
N TYR A 261 10.80 -3.75 -16.56
CA TYR A 261 11.12 -3.76 -15.12
C TYR A 261 11.47 -2.38 -14.57
N ALA A 262 12.03 -1.49 -15.38
CA ALA A 262 12.39 -0.14 -14.96
C ALA A 262 11.18 0.79 -14.85
N VAL A 263 10.19 0.66 -15.73
CA VAL A 263 9.15 1.68 -15.93
C VAL A 263 7.77 1.27 -15.41
N LEU A 264 7.41 -0.01 -15.49
CA LEU A 264 6.02 -0.43 -15.28
C LEU A 264 5.73 -0.74 -13.81
N TYR A 265 5.08 0.19 -13.11
CA TYR A 265 4.71 0.03 -11.69
C TYR A 265 3.52 -0.93 -11.49
N ASP A 266 3.35 -1.42 -10.26
CA ASP A 266 2.54 -2.60 -9.92
C ASP A 266 1.02 -2.42 -9.99
N GLN A 267 0.53 -1.18 -9.97
CA GLN A 267 -0.88 -0.83 -10.19
C GLN A 267 -1.18 -0.35 -11.62
N HIS A 268 -0.19 -0.33 -12.52
CA HIS A 268 -0.37 0.24 -13.85
C HIS A 268 -1.46 -0.51 -14.66
N PRO A 269 -2.48 0.18 -15.23
CA PRO A 269 -3.60 -0.46 -15.95
C PRO A 269 -3.18 -1.46 -17.04
N LEU A 270 -2.17 -1.10 -17.85
CA LEU A 270 -1.63 -1.97 -18.90
C LEU A 270 -1.19 -3.36 -18.41
N LEU A 271 -0.77 -3.53 -17.15
CA LEU A 271 -0.40 -4.84 -16.62
C LEU A 271 -1.57 -5.82 -16.64
N TYR A 272 -2.72 -5.38 -16.17
CA TYR A 272 -3.94 -6.15 -16.03
C TYR A 272 -4.71 -6.30 -17.35
N GLN A 273 -4.28 -5.56 -18.39
CA GLN A 273 -4.84 -5.58 -19.73
C GLN A 273 -3.93 -6.27 -20.77
N GLY A 274 -2.97 -7.08 -20.33
CA GLY A 274 -2.08 -7.84 -21.22
C GLY A 274 -0.59 -7.71 -20.92
N GLY A 275 -0.18 -6.79 -20.04
CA GLY A 275 1.22 -6.53 -19.72
C GLY A 275 1.92 -7.73 -19.07
N PHE A 276 1.25 -8.52 -18.22
CA PHE A 276 1.81 -9.78 -17.72
C PHE A 276 2.10 -10.77 -18.85
N GLN A 277 1.23 -10.84 -19.88
CA GLN A 277 1.44 -11.71 -21.03
C GLN A 277 2.60 -11.22 -21.91
N LEU A 278 2.78 -9.90 -22.06
CA LEU A 278 3.96 -9.34 -22.72
C LEU A 278 5.25 -9.76 -22.00
N VAL A 279 5.31 -9.58 -20.68
CA VAL A 279 6.46 -10.03 -19.85
C VAL A 279 6.69 -11.53 -20.02
N ALA A 280 5.62 -12.33 -20.06
CA ALA A 280 5.72 -13.76 -20.23
C ALA A 280 6.29 -14.16 -21.61
N LEU A 281 5.85 -13.48 -22.67
CA LEU A 281 6.35 -13.71 -24.04
C LEU A 281 7.80 -13.23 -24.23
N LEU A 282 8.18 -12.09 -23.64
CA LEU A 282 9.58 -11.63 -23.63
C LEU A 282 10.47 -12.63 -22.89
N THR A 283 10.02 -13.11 -21.73
CA THR A 283 10.73 -14.16 -20.99
C THR A 283 10.86 -15.45 -21.82
N ALA A 284 9.81 -15.86 -22.54
CA ALA A 284 9.84 -17.00 -23.44
C ALA A 284 10.85 -16.82 -24.59
N ALA A 285 10.93 -15.63 -25.18
CA ALA A 285 11.92 -15.30 -26.21
C ALA A 285 13.37 -15.38 -25.68
N VAL A 286 13.60 -14.89 -24.46
CA VAL A 286 14.90 -15.02 -23.78
C VAL A 286 15.24 -16.49 -23.51
N ILE A 287 14.27 -17.33 -23.10
CA ILE A 287 14.47 -18.77 -22.92
C ILE A 287 14.86 -19.45 -24.24
N ILE A 288 14.21 -19.10 -25.36
CA ILE A 288 14.54 -19.63 -26.68
C ILE A 288 16.00 -19.34 -27.02
N ALA A 289 16.39 -18.06 -26.93
CA ALA A 289 17.75 -17.65 -27.29
C ALA A 289 18.83 -18.15 -26.32
N ALA A 290 18.51 -18.32 -25.03
CA ALA A 290 19.41 -18.88 -24.04
C ALA A 290 19.64 -20.40 -24.21
N THR A 291 18.80 -21.10 -25.00
CA THR A 291 18.84 -22.57 -25.12
C THR A 291 18.97 -23.08 -26.56
N ALA A 292 18.94 -22.18 -27.55
CA ALA A 292 19.13 -22.52 -28.96
C ALA A 292 20.57 -22.93 -29.27
N SER A 293 20.76 -23.85 -30.21
CA SER A 293 22.08 -24.09 -30.81
C SER A 293 22.44 -22.94 -31.74
N GLY A 294 23.69 -22.47 -31.67
CA GLY A 294 24.22 -21.42 -32.54
C GLY A 294 24.15 -20.00 -31.96
N THR A 295 23.44 -19.77 -30.85
CA THR A 295 23.52 -18.51 -30.07
C THR A 295 24.81 -18.47 -29.25
N ARG A 296 25.37 -17.27 -29.02
CA ARG A 296 26.63 -17.10 -28.29
C ARG A 296 26.60 -15.94 -27.31
N ALA A 297 26.09 -14.78 -27.70
CA ALA A 297 26.14 -13.56 -26.91
C ALA A 297 25.23 -13.63 -25.68
N LEU A 298 23.95 -13.97 -25.86
CA LEU A 298 23.01 -14.06 -24.75
C LEU A 298 23.37 -15.20 -23.76
N PRO A 299 23.69 -16.44 -24.21
CA PRO A 299 24.17 -17.47 -23.29
C PRO A 299 25.43 -17.05 -22.54
N TRP A 300 26.40 -16.43 -23.22
CA TRP A 300 27.63 -15.95 -22.56
C TRP A 300 27.33 -14.98 -21.40
N LEU A 301 26.39 -14.04 -21.60
CA LEU A 301 25.97 -13.09 -20.57
C LEU A 301 25.27 -13.78 -19.38
N LEU A 302 24.32 -14.67 -19.67
CA LEU A 302 23.53 -15.35 -18.63
C LEU A 302 24.33 -16.43 -17.89
N GLU A 303 25.34 -17.02 -18.52
CA GLU A 303 26.16 -18.09 -17.97
C GLU A 303 27.38 -17.60 -17.18
N LEU A 304 27.54 -16.28 -17.04
CA LEU A 304 28.56 -15.69 -16.19
C LEU A 304 28.54 -16.33 -14.78
N ARG A 305 29.73 -16.59 -14.23
CA ARG A 305 29.86 -17.30 -12.95
C ARG A 305 29.02 -16.69 -11.82
N PRO A 306 28.98 -15.35 -11.62
CA PRO A 306 28.12 -14.74 -10.61
C PRO A 306 26.63 -15.00 -10.89
N MET A 307 26.19 -14.85 -12.14
CA MET A 307 24.80 -15.06 -12.54
C MET A 307 24.35 -16.50 -12.24
N ARG A 308 25.13 -17.51 -12.62
CA ARG A 308 24.81 -18.90 -12.27
C ARG A 308 24.82 -19.15 -10.76
N TRP A 309 25.75 -18.53 -10.02
CA TRP A 309 25.83 -18.70 -8.57
C TRP A 309 24.57 -18.17 -7.88
N ILE A 310 24.08 -17.01 -8.30
CA ILE A 310 22.83 -16.39 -7.82
C ILE A 310 21.64 -17.22 -8.27
N GLY A 311 21.55 -17.56 -9.55
CA GLY A 311 20.46 -18.32 -10.15
C GLY A 311 20.20 -19.68 -9.50
N THR A 312 21.27 -20.42 -9.24
CA THR A 312 21.18 -21.72 -8.54
C THR A 312 20.67 -21.61 -7.09
N ARG A 313 20.76 -20.42 -6.50
CA ARG A 313 20.31 -20.07 -5.14
C ARG A 313 19.07 -19.17 -5.13
N SER A 314 18.48 -18.89 -6.29
CA SER A 314 17.41 -17.88 -6.41
C SER A 314 16.22 -18.19 -5.49
N TYR A 315 15.91 -19.46 -5.29
CA TYR A 315 14.85 -19.90 -4.37
C TYR A 315 15.15 -19.52 -2.92
N GLY A 316 16.37 -19.79 -2.43
CA GLY A 316 16.78 -19.42 -1.08
C GLY A 316 16.86 -17.91 -0.91
N LEU A 317 17.37 -17.18 -1.92
CA LEU A 317 17.41 -15.71 -1.90
C LEU A 317 16.01 -15.12 -1.78
N TYR A 318 15.05 -15.63 -2.57
CA TYR A 318 13.65 -15.23 -2.53
C TYR A 318 12.96 -15.55 -1.20
N LEU A 319 13.33 -16.63 -0.51
CA LEU A 319 12.74 -16.96 0.78
C LEU A 319 13.29 -16.09 1.92
N TRP A 320 14.60 -15.86 1.94
CA TRP A 320 15.24 -15.17 3.06
C TRP A 320 15.11 -13.65 3.00
N HIS A 321 14.97 -13.04 1.81
CA HIS A 321 14.98 -11.58 1.70
C HIS A 321 13.80 -10.94 2.41
N TRP A 322 12.60 -11.52 2.30
CA TRP A 322 11.39 -10.82 2.72
C TRP A 322 11.25 -10.72 4.24
N PRO A 323 11.32 -11.81 5.03
CA PRO A 323 11.26 -11.68 6.49
C PRO A 323 12.37 -10.76 7.00
N LEU A 324 13.57 -10.81 6.41
CA LEU A 324 14.65 -9.89 6.77
C LEU A 324 14.28 -8.43 6.48
N PHE A 325 13.70 -8.14 5.31
CA PHE A 325 13.38 -6.77 4.92
C PHE A 325 12.25 -6.19 5.76
N VAL A 326 11.29 -7.02 6.18
CA VAL A 326 10.18 -6.63 7.06
C VAL A 326 10.61 -6.53 8.54
N LEU A 327 11.54 -7.36 9.01
CA LEU A 327 12.06 -7.30 10.39
C LEU A 327 13.13 -6.22 10.60
N LEU A 328 13.85 -5.89 9.53
CA LEU A 328 14.83 -4.81 9.46
C LEU A 328 14.36 -3.79 8.42
N PRO A 329 13.37 -2.92 8.74
CA PRO A 329 12.94 -1.86 7.83
C PRO A 329 14.10 -0.98 7.42
N ALA A 330 14.03 -0.35 6.25
CA ALA A 330 15.05 0.58 5.78
C ALA A 330 15.39 1.62 6.88
N GLY A 331 16.67 1.95 7.03
CA GLY A 331 17.16 2.69 8.20
C GLY A 331 16.64 4.12 8.24
N ASN A 332 15.60 4.38 9.04
CA ASN A 332 15.04 5.72 9.32
C ASN A 332 15.90 6.54 10.31
N THR A 333 17.13 6.12 10.63
CA THR A 333 17.86 6.64 11.80
C THR A 333 19.03 7.57 11.49
N ALA A 334 19.42 7.76 10.23
CA ALA A 334 20.31 8.86 9.80
C ALA A 334 20.40 8.91 8.26
N PRO A 335 20.02 10.04 7.61
CA PRO A 335 20.10 10.20 6.15
C PRO A 335 21.50 9.88 5.56
N ALA A 336 22.56 10.07 6.35
CA ALA A 336 23.93 9.86 5.91
C ALA A 336 24.37 8.38 5.77
N HIS A 337 23.62 7.41 6.33
CA HIS A 337 24.06 6.00 6.42
C HIS A 337 23.04 4.95 5.91
N GLY A 338 21.90 5.35 5.33
CA GLY A 338 20.82 4.44 4.90
C GLY A 338 21.27 3.35 3.91
N TRP A 339 22.12 3.70 2.94
CA TRP A 339 22.65 2.76 1.95
C TRP A 339 23.55 1.68 2.56
N LEU A 340 24.29 1.98 3.64
CA LEU A 340 25.14 1.02 4.33
C LEU A 340 24.28 -0.01 5.08
N PHE A 341 23.17 0.43 5.66
CA PHE A 341 22.21 -0.48 6.30
C PHE A 341 21.54 -1.40 5.26
N ASP A 342 21.18 -0.88 4.08
CA ASP A 342 20.67 -1.71 3.01
C ASP A 342 21.70 -2.71 2.50
N LEU A 343 22.96 -2.33 2.33
CA LEU A 343 24.04 -3.28 2.00
C LEU A 343 24.14 -4.42 3.03
N LEU A 344 23.91 -4.15 4.31
CA LEU A 344 23.85 -5.19 5.34
C LEU A 344 22.62 -6.09 5.16
N ARG A 345 21.44 -5.56 4.84
CA ARG A 345 20.21 -6.35 4.56
C ARG A 345 20.40 -7.28 3.36
N PHE A 346 20.93 -6.76 2.25
CA PHE A 346 21.29 -7.54 1.07
C PHE A 346 22.36 -8.58 1.41
N GLY A 347 23.43 -8.18 2.08
CA GLY A 347 24.53 -9.06 2.49
C GLY A 347 24.04 -10.22 3.36
N LEU A 348 23.20 -9.94 4.36
CA LEU A 348 22.63 -10.95 5.25
C LEU A 348 21.72 -11.93 4.50
N THR A 349 20.90 -11.42 3.56
CA THR A 349 20.07 -12.26 2.68
C THR A 349 20.94 -13.25 1.90
N PHE A 350 22.03 -12.76 1.29
CA PHE A 350 22.94 -13.61 0.51
C PHE A 350 23.67 -14.64 1.38
N VAL A 351 24.12 -14.24 2.57
CA VAL A 351 24.80 -15.13 3.52
C VAL A 351 23.85 -16.23 4.01
N LEU A 352 22.63 -15.88 4.43
CA LEU A 352 21.63 -16.85 4.91
C LEU A 352 21.18 -17.80 3.80
N ALA A 353 20.91 -17.28 2.61
CA ALA A 353 20.57 -18.12 1.46
C ALA A 353 21.72 -19.06 1.09
N ALA A 354 22.96 -18.59 1.07
CA ALA A 354 24.12 -19.43 0.77
C ALA A 354 24.37 -20.49 1.86
N ALA A 355 24.20 -20.14 3.14
CA ALA A 355 24.31 -21.07 4.26
C ALA A 355 23.21 -22.13 4.22
N SER A 356 21.95 -21.73 4.06
CA SER A 356 20.81 -22.64 3.91
C SER A 356 21.01 -23.59 2.74
N TYR A 357 21.43 -23.07 1.58
CA TYR A 357 21.73 -23.88 0.41
C TYR A 357 22.81 -24.93 0.67
N ARG A 358 23.91 -24.54 1.32
CA ARG A 358 25.06 -25.43 1.55
C ARG A 358 24.79 -26.49 2.62
N PHE A 359 24.12 -26.11 3.71
CA PHE A 359 24.05 -26.90 4.93
C PHE A 359 22.69 -27.57 5.18
N ILE A 360 21.62 -27.09 4.54
CA ILE A 360 20.27 -27.62 4.71
C ILE A 360 19.79 -28.25 3.40
N GLU A 361 19.78 -27.49 2.31
CA GLU A 361 19.22 -27.96 1.04
C GLU A 361 20.07 -29.06 0.39
N GLN A 362 21.37 -28.82 0.20
CA GLN A 362 22.24 -29.77 -0.51
C GLN A 362 22.31 -31.17 0.14
N PRO A 363 22.42 -31.31 1.47
CA PRO A 363 22.33 -32.62 2.12
C PRO A 363 21.02 -33.35 1.82
N VAL A 364 19.86 -32.67 1.93
CA VAL A 364 18.55 -33.29 1.66
C VAL A 364 18.40 -33.64 0.18
N ARG A 365 18.88 -32.79 -0.73
CA ARG A 365 18.87 -33.07 -2.18
C ARG A 365 19.70 -34.30 -2.55
N LYS A 366 20.86 -34.52 -1.91
CA LYS A 366 21.79 -35.62 -2.22
C LYS A 366 21.46 -36.92 -1.48
N LEU A 367 21.13 -36.84 -0.19
CA LEU A 367 20.98 -38.01 0.69
C LEU A 367 19.50 -38.35 0.98
N GLY A 368 18.56 -37.51 0.54
CA GLY A 368 17.16 -37.59 0.94
C GLY A 368 16.93 -37.13 2.39
N PHE A 369 15.66 -36.99 2.78
CA PHE A 369 15.29 -36.53 4.13
C PHE A 369 15.87 -37.43 5.24
N GLY A 370 15.70 -38.75 5.11
CA GLY A 370 16.21 -39.72 6.09
C GLY A 370 17.74 -39.77 6.17
N GLY A 371 18.44 -39.75 5.02
CA GLY A 371 19.91 -39.76 4.99
C GLY A 371 20.52 -38.46 5.53
N ALA A 372 19.90 -37.31 5.29
CA ALA A 372 20.30 -36.05 5.88
C ALA A 372 20.11 -36.05 7.40
N LEU A 373 18.97 -36.53 7.90
CA LEU A 373 18.70 -36.65 9.33
C LEU A 373 19.64 -37.65 10.02
N HIS A 374 19.94 -38.79 9.38
CA HIS A 374 20.91 -39.76 9.88
C HIS A 374 22.31 -39.15 9.95
N THR A 375 22.74 -38.39 8.94
CA THR A 375 24.05 -37.72 8.93
C THR A 375 24.15 -36.66 10.04
N LEU A 376 23.06 -35.93 10.31
CA LEU A 376 22.98 -34.99 11.44
C LEU A 376 23.08 -35.74 12.78
N ARG A 377 22.28 -36.80 12.96
CA ARG A 377 22.28 -37.64 14.19
C ARG A 377 23.61 -38.36 14.42
N SER A 378 24.22 -38.92 13.39
CA SER A 378 25.51 -39.60 13.48
C SER A 378 26.66 -38.63 13.71
N ALA A 379 26.56 -37.39 13.23
CA ALA A 379 27.50 -36.32 13.57
C ALA A 379 27.40 -35.89 15.05
N THR A 380 26.20 -35.98 15.66
CA THR A 380 26.00 -35.75 17.10
C THR A 380 26.49 -36.93 17.95
N VAL A 381 26.46 -38.16 17.43
CA VAL A 381 26.84 -39.39 18.17
C VAL A 381 28.34 -39.74 18.09
N TYR A 382 29.09 -39.24 17.08
CA TYR A 382 30.48 -39.68 16.88
C TYR A 382 31.60 -38.75 17.37
N GLN A 383 31.33 -37.57 17.96
CA GLN A 383 32.40 -36.67 18.43
C GLN A 383 32.02 -35.83 19.67
N PHE A 384 32.04 -36.46 20.85
CA PHE A 384 32.39 -35.78 22.12
C PHE A 384 33.84 -36.13 22.51
N GLY A 385 34.75 -36.14 21.53
CA GLY A 385 36.19 -36.12 21.74
C GLY A 385 36.72 -34.73 21.39
N ILE A 386 37.38 -34.07 22.34
CA ILE A 386 37.76 -32.65 22.42
C ILE A 386 38.66 -32.14 21.24
N GLY A 387 38.97 -32.96 20.24
CA GLY A 387 39.88 -32.61 19.13
C GLY A 387 39.26 -32.12 17.82
N ALA A 388 37.93 -32.09 17.66
CA ALA A 388 37.29 -31.90 16.34
C ALA A 388 36.47 -30.61 16.16
N ILE A 389 36.66 -29.59 16.99
CA ILE A 389 36.02 -28.26 16.85
C ILE A 389 36.47 -27.53 15.56
N ARG A 390 37.47 -28.04 14.83
CA ARG A 390 37.97 -27.39 13.60
C ARG A 390 37.18 -27.70 12.32
N ARG A 391 36.17 -28.58 12.35
CA ARG A 391 35.42 -28.95 11.12
C ARG A 391 33.94 -29.20 11.35
N ARG A 392 33.17 -28.14 11.64
CA ARG A 392 31.81 -27.87 11.10
C ARG A 392 31.14 -26.72 11.88
N PRO A 393 31.34 -25.46 11.47
CA PRO A 393 30.75 -24.31 12.14
C PRO A 393 29.28 -24.06 11.75
N ALA A 394 28.64 -24.89 10.92
CA ALA A 394 27.41 -24.49 10.22
C ALA A 394 26.13 -24.46 11.08
N ALA A 395 25.89 -25.48 11.90
CA ALA A 395 24.72 -25.52 12.77
C ALA A 395 24.88 -24.55 13.94
N ALA A 396 26.10 -24.50 14.50
CA ALA A 396 26.46 -23.51 15.50
C ALA A 396 26.39 -22.09 14.95
N ALA A 397 26.80 -21.82 13.71
CA ALA A 397 26.70 -20.50 13.08
C ALA A 397 25.28 -20.13 12.65
N CYS A 398 24.41 -21.06 12.26
CA CYS A 398 23.01 -20.72 11.99
C CYS A 398 22.26 -20.40 13.28
N VAL A 399 22.53 -21.14 14.36
CA VAL A 399 21.99 -20.85 15.70
C VAL A 399 22.64 -19.61 16.29
N LEU A 400 23.96 -19.44 16.20
CA LEU A 400 24.66 -18.21 16.62
C LEU A 400 24.20 -17.02 15.78
N LEU A 401 23.95 -17.14 14.48
CA LEU A 401 23.54 -16.03 13.63
C LEU A 401 22.05 -15.73 13.81
N ALA A 402 21.20 -16.72 14.09
CA ALA A 402 19.81 -16.48 14.54
C ALA A 402 19.79 -15.83 15.94
N ILE A 403 20.72 -16.23 16.82
CA ILE A 403 20.96 -15.58 18.11
C ILE A 403 21.59 -14.20 17.90
N ILE A 404 22.47 -13.96 16.94
CA ILE A 404 23.07 -12.64 16.67
C ILE A 404 22.06 -11.74 15.96
N VAL A 405 21.17 -12.24 15.10
CA VAL A 405 20.07 -11.45 14.52
C VAL A 405 18.99 -11.17 15.57
N GLY A 406 18.71 -12.14 16.46
CA GLY A 406 17.78 -11.98 17.58
C GLY A 406 18.35 -11.25 18.79
N ALA A 407 19.67 -11.19 18.94
CA ALA A 407 20.40 -10.65 20.08
C ALA A 407 21.56 -9.74 19.66
N VAL A 408 21.52 -9.13 18.47
CA VAL A 408 22.16 -7.83 18.25
C VAL A 408 21.32 -6.89 19.12
N PRO A 409 21.82 -6.52 20.31
CA PRO A 409 21.28 -5.37 20.97
C PRO A 409 21.94 -4.25 20.18
N LEU A 410 21.30 -3.75 19.11
CA LEU A 410 21.69 -2.41 18.73
C LEU A 410 21.37 -1.62 19.99
N SER A 411 22.41 -1.06 20.60
CA SER A 411 22.34 -0.15 21.75
C SER A 411 21.61 1.14 21.37
N LEU A 412 20.50 1.02 20.66
CA LEU A 412 19.39 1.92 20.71
C LEU A 412 18.70 1.56 22.02
N ARG A 413 18.86 2.44 23.00
CA ARG A 413 17.73 2.69 23.91
C ARG A 413 16.46 2.69 23.03
N PRO A 414 15.33 2.12 23.46
CA PRO A 414 14.08 2.60 22.91
C PRO A 414 14.09 4.11 23.19
N ILE A 415 14.40 4.93 22.18
CA ILE A 415 14.14 6.36 22.26
C ILE A 415 12.64 6.47 21.99
N SER A 416 11.86 5.97 22.95
CA SER A 416 10.53 6.47 23.22
C SER A 416 10.72 7.54 24.28
N ALA A 417 11.12 8.69 23.77
CA ALA A 417 11.07 9.99 24.39
C ALA A 417 11.56 10.93 23.29
N ALA A 418 10.62 11.62 22.63
CA ALA A 418 10.96 12.95 22.20
C ALA A 418 11.64 13.65 23.40
N PRO A 419 12.75 14.38 23.23
CA PRO A 419 13.18 15.27 24.30
C PRO A 419 11.96 16.13 24.69
N PRO A 420 11.78 16.48 25.98
CA PRO A 420 10.79 17.48 26.32
C PRO A 420 11.02 18.67 25.40
N VAL A 421 9.94 19.18 24.80
CA VAL A 421 9.98 20.38 23.97
C VAL A 421 10.59 21.49 24.80
N ALA A 422 11.91 21.65 24.68
CA ALA A 422 12.56 22.89 25.06
C ALA A 422 12.05 23.91 24.05
N ALA A 423 11.35 24.92 24.55
CA ALA A 423 10.93 26.07 23.77
C ALA A 423 12.09 26.49 22.85
N LEU A 424 11.88 26.38 21.55
CA LEU A 424 12.85 26.87 20.57
C LEU A 424 12.99 28.38 20.77
N PRO A 425 14.21 28.93 20.86
CA PRO A 425 14.41 30.37 20.80
C PRO A 425 13.88 30.87 19.45
N ALA A 426 13.20 32.02 19.46
CA ALA A 426 12.73 32.68 18.25
C ALA A 426 13.88 32.81 17.22
N PRO A 427 13.66 32.48 15.93
CA PRO A 427 14.70 32.62 14.93
C PRO A 427 14.99 34.10 14.65
N GLU A 428 16.21 34.54 14.95
CA GLU A 428 16.77 35.77 14.40
C GLU A 428 16.79 35.69 12.87
N ALA A 429 16.26 36.75 12.25
CA ALA A 429 16.16 36.91 10.81
C ALA A 429 17.54 36.90 10.12
N ALA A 430 17.83 35.81 9.40
CA ALA A 430 18.88 35.80 8.40
C ALA A 430 18.35 36.47 7.12
N THR A 431 18.67 37.75 6.99
CA THR A 431 18.59 38.56 5.78
C THR A 431 19.57 38.03 4.74
N ALA A 432 19.10 37.67 3.53
CA ALA A 432 19.80 37.92 2.25
C ALA A 432 19.06 37.35 1.02
N LEU A 433 18.69 38.30 0.14
CA LEU A 433 18.74 38.26 -1.33
C LEU A 433 17.64 37.49 -2.08
N VAL A 434 16.48 38.14 -2.24
CA VAL A 434 15.69 38.04 -3.47
C VAL A 434 15.58 39.44 -4.09
N SER A 435 16.16 39.58 -5.28
CA SER A 435 16.12 40.75 -6.13
C SER A 435 14.70 40.99 -6.64
N ARG A 436 14.09 42.11 -6.29
CA ARG A 436 12.82 42.58 -6.89
C ARG A 436 13.09 43.36 -8.18
N PRO A 437 12.28 43.20 -9.25
CA PRO A 437 12.23 44.16 -10.35
C PRO A 437 11.53 45.45 -9.89
N ALA A 438 11.93 46.57 -10.47
CA ALA A 438 11.51 47.92 -10.10
C ALA A 438 10.02 48.20 -10.36
N PRO A 439 9.35 49.00 -9.50
CA PRO A 439 7.99 49.46 -9.75
C PRO A 439 7.97 50.68 -10.69
N VAL A 440 7.12 50.63 -11.72
CA VAL A 440 6.83 51.77 -12.60
C VAL A 440 5.66 52.57 -12.01
N GLY A 441 5.97 53.81 -11.61
CA GLY A 441 5.16 55.03 -11.74
C GLY A 441 3.73 55.07 -11.18
N SER A 442 3.57 55.70 -10.01
CA SER A 442 2.33 56.43 -9.65
C SER A 442 2.38 57.86 -10.24
N PRO A 443 1.23 58.44 -10.66
CA PRO A 443 1.15 59.86 -10.99
C PRO A 443 1.07 60.77 -9.74
N ALA A 444 1.46 62.02 -9.97
CA ALA A 444 1.86 63.08 -9.04
C ALA A 444 0.72 63.71 -8.17
N PRO A 445 1.07 64.51 -7.13
CA PRO A 445 0.18 64.96 -6.06
C PRO A 445 -0.42 66.36 -6.28
N VAL A 446 -1.48 66.69 -5.52
CA VAL A 446 -1.97 68.06 -5.36
C VAL A 446 -1.70 68.58 -3.95
N ALA A 447 -0.80 69.56 -3.91
CA ALA A 447 -0.59 70.71 -3.03
C ALA A 447 -1.06 70.71 -1.56
N GLU A 448 -0.05 70.95 -0.74
CA GLU A 448 0.02 71.29 0.69
C GLU A 448 -0.35 72.75 0.98
N VAL A 449 -0.91 73.03 2.17
CA VAL A 449 -0.84 74.34 2.83
C VAL A 449 -0.58 74.13 4.33
N ALA A 450 0.50 74.75 4.83
CA ALA A 450 0.91 74.88 6.24
C ALA A 450 1.26 76.37 6.49
N PRO A 451 1.69 76.83 7.70
CA PRO A 451 1.25 76.56 9.08
C PRO A 451 1.10 77.89 9.90
N ARG A 452 0.72 77.81 11.20
CA ARG A 452 1.18 78.80 12.20
C ARG A 452 1.24 78.24 13.64
N ALA A 453 2.27 78.72 14.34
CA ALA A 453 2.92 78.22 15.56
C ALA A 453 2.16 78.44 16.87
N THR A 454 2.50 77.70 17.94
CA THR A 454 3.43 78.15 19.02
C THR A 454 3.62 77.13 20.15
N ASN A 455 4.90 76.86 20.45
CA ASN A 455 5.61 76.61 21.72
C ASN A 455 4.90 76.07 22.98
N THR A 456 5.47 74.97 23.47
CA THR A 456 5.34 74.29 24.79
C THR A 456 5.78 75.14 25.99
N PRO A 457 5.37 74.78 27.22
CA PRO A 457 6.35 74.16 28.12
C PRO A 457 5.84 73.01 29.04
N SER A 458 6.78 72.11 29.34
CA SER A 458 6.91 71.22 30.52
C SER A 458 5.80 70.22 30.85
N ALA A 459 6.03 68.98 30.42
CA ALA A 459 5.51 67.75 30.99
C ALA A 459 6.09 67.53 32.39
N ASP A 460 5.21 67.32 33.38
CA ASP A 460 5.44 66.55 34.62
C ASP A 460 4.25 66.66 35.61
N LEU A 461 3.13 67.28 35.23
CA LEU A 461 1.93 67.41 36.09
C LEU A 461 0.59 66.94 35.48
N GLU A 462 0.57 66.35 34.28
CA GLU A 462 -0.67 65.89 33.60
C GLU A 462 -0.90 64.37 33.60
N LEU A 463 0.03 63.54 34.12
CA LEU A 463 -0.13 62.08 34.06
C LEU A 463 -1.02 61.47 35.16
N GLU A 464 -1.40 62.22 36.20
CA GLU A 464 -2.27 61.70 37.28
C GLU A 464 -3.74 62.17 37.22
N GLN A 465 -4.10 63.11 36.32
CA GLN A 465 -5.49 63.57 36.19
C GLN A 465 -6.25 62.95 35.00
N ASP A 466 -5.57 62.42 33.97
CA ASP A 466 -6.21 61.73 32.84
C ASP A 466 -6.62 60.28 33.14
N LEU A 467 -6.06 59.67 34.19
CA LEU A 467 -6.46 58.33 34.65
C LEU A 467 -7.77 58.32 35.45
N ALA A 468 -8.30 59.48 35.87
CA ALA A 468 -9.54 59.57 36.63
C ALA A 468 -10.77 60.05 35.81
N LEU A 469 -10.58 60.50 34.57
CA LEU A 469 -11.67 61.05 33.72
C LEU A 469 -12.04 60.19 32.50
N SER A 470 -11.29 59.12 32.20
CA SER A 470 -11.64 58.16 31.14
C SER A 470 -12.61 57.04 31.58
N GLU A 471 -12.87 56.87 32.89
CA GLU A 471 -13.83 55.87 33.39
C GLU A 471 -15.29 56.38 33.43
N ALA A 472 -15.53 57.68 33.23
CA ALA A 472 -16.85 58.29 33.46
C ALA A 472 -17.73 58.51 32.21
N ASN A 473 -17.30 58.10 31.01
CA ASN A 473 -18.03 58.45 29.77
C ASN A 473 -18.15 57.30 28.72
N ARG A 474 -18.42 56.07 29.17
CA ARG A 474 -18.97 55.03 28.29
C ARG A 474 -20.50 55.15 28.22
N PRO A 475 -21.15 55.08 27.04
CA PRO A 475 -22.61 55.10 26.96
C PRO A 475 -23.20 53.90 27.68
N VAL A 476 -24.06 54.14 28.67
CA VAL A 476 -24.86 53.10 29.33
C VAL A 476 -25.87 52.57 28.32
N ALA A 477 -25.62 51.36 27.81
CA ALA A 477 -26.63 50.61 27.06
C ALA A 477 -27.83 50.34 27.99
N ARG A 478 -29.03 50.77 27.58
CA ARG A 478 -30.27 50.36 28.24
C ARG A 478 -30.37 48.84 28.22
N PRO A 479 -30.88 48.17 29.28
CA PRO A 479 -31.11 46.74 29.22
C PRO A 479 -32.18 46.46 28.17
N VAL A 480 -31.78 45.92 27.03
CA VAL A 480 -32.69 45.16 26.17
C VAL A 480 -33.03 43.90 26.99
N PRO A 481 -34.31 43.57 27.23
CA PRO A 481 -34.63 42.30 27.86
C PRO A 481 -33.99 41.20 27.01
N GLN A 482 -32.99 40.52 27.58
CA GLN A 482 -32.49 39.26 27.05
C GLN A 482 -33.64 38.27 27.18
N ILE A 483 -34.49 38.23 26.16
CA ILE A 483 -35.17 37.00 25.82
C ILE A 483 -34.04 36.11 25.31
N THR A 484 -33.35 35.43 26.22
CA THR A 484 -32.60 34.24 25.86
C THR A 484 -33.64 33.34 25.20
N PRO A 485 -33.56 33.06 23.88
CA PRO A 485 -34.32 31.94 23.39
C PRO A 485 -33.74 30.75 24.14
N THR A 486 -34.44 30.28 25.17
CA THR A 486 -34.26 28.94 25.69
C THR A 486 -34.66 28.03 24.54
N VAL A 487 -33.76 27.84 23.58
CA VAL A 487 -33.84 26.71 22.66
C VAL A 487 -33.86 25.50 23.59
N PRO A 488 -34.98 24.76 23.65
CA PRO A 488 -35.05 23.62 24.54
C PRO A 488 -33.89 22.70 24.18
N ALA A 489 -33.09 22.32 25.20
CA ALA A 489 -32.00 21.37 25.01
C ALA A 489 -32.57 20.11 24.34
N LEU A 490 -31.96 19.70 23.23
CA LEU A 490 -32.43 18.52 22.52
C LEU A 490 -32.37 17.31 23.46
N PRO A 491 -33.39 16.43 23.45
CA PRO A 491 -33.37 15.23 24.25
C PRO A 491 -32.18 14.33 23.88
N ALA A 492 -31.66 13.59 24.85
CA ALA A 492 -30.68 12.55 24.59
C ALA A 492 -31.31 11.40 23.78
N LEU A 493 -30.47 10.63 23.08
CA LEU A 493 -30.89 9.39 22.42
C LEU A 493 -31.40 8.37 23.44
N ASP A 494 -32.19 7.41 22.94
CA ASP A 494 -32.68 6.31 23.75
C ASP A 494 -31.52 5.56 24.44
N PRO A 495 -31.60 5.29 25.76
CA PRO A 495 -30.51 4.64 26.49
C PRO A 495 -30.10 3.27 25.97
N THR A 496 -31.03 2.51 25.37
CA THR A 496 -30.72 1.21 24.77
C THR A 496 -29.91 1.38 23.49
N LEU A 497 -30.26 2.36 22.65
CA LEU A 497 -29.47 2.72 21.48
C LEU A 497 -28.07 3.20 21.87
N ILE A 498 -27.95 4.05 22.89
CA ILE A 498 -26.64 4.50 23.40
C ILE A 498 -25.76 3.30 23.82
N ALA A 499 -26.34 2.36 24.57
CA ALA A 499 -25.63 1.16 25.00
C ALA A 499 -25.20 0.28 23.82
N ASP A 500 -26.06 0.13 22.81
CA ASP A 500 -25.76 -0.63 21.61
C ASP A 500 -24.65 0.01 20.77
N LEU A 501 -24.68 1.35 20.60
CA LEU A 501 -23.63 2.10 19.90
C LEU A 501 -22.28 1.97 20.61
N GLN A 502 -22.26 2.05 21.94
CA GLN A 502 -21.04 1.81 22.71
C GLN A 502 -20.54 0.37 22.58
N ALA A 503 -21.44 -0.62 22.62
CA ALA A 503 -21.07 -2.03 22.44
C ALA A 503 -20.45 -2.30 21.06
N LEU A 504 -20.90 -1.60 20.01
CA LEU A 504 -20.27 -1.66 18.69
C LEU A 504 -18.82 -1.17 18.75
N LEU A 505 -18.55 0.00 19.34
CA LEU A 505 -17.18 0.51 19.53
C LEU A 505 -16.31 -0.46 20.32
N ASP A 506 -16.83 -1.00 21.42
CA ASP A 506 -16.12 -1.96 22.26
C ASP A 506 -15.78 -3.23 21.48
N SER A 507 -16.70 -3.71 20.64
CA SER A 507 -16.48 -4.87 19.78
C SER A 507 -15.41 -4.62 18.71
N THR A 508 -15.33 -3.40 18.16
CA THR A 508 -14.33 -3.01 17.16
C THR A 508 -12.91 -3.12 17.72
N VAL A 509 -12.72 -2.78 19.00
CA VAL A 509 -11.39 -2.80 19.64
C VAL A 509 -11.09 -4.09 20.43
N ALA A 510 -12.10 -4.95 20.65
CA ALA A 510 -12.01 -6.10 21.57
C ALA A 510 -10.89 -7.11 21.23
N ASN A 511 -10.58 -7.29 19.95
CA ASN A 511 -9.52 -8.22 19.52
C ASN A 511 -8.11 -7.59 19.60
N GLY A 512 -8.00 -6.31 19.95
CA GLY A 512 -6.76 -5.55 20.02
C GLY A 512 -6.14 -5.20 18.67
N PHE A 513 -6.78 -5.53 17.54
CA PHE A 513 -6.31 -5.18 16.21
C PHE A 513 -6.46 -3.68 15.97
N VAL A 514 -7.67 -3.15 16.15
CA VAL A 514 -7.91 -1.70 16.22
C VAL A 514 -7.56 -1.24 17.63
N PRO A 515 -6.50 -0.42 17.83
CA PRO A 515 -6.13 0.04 19.16
C PRO A 515 -7.24 0.84 19.83
N GLY A 516 -7.82 1.81 19.12
CA GLY A 516 -8.87 2.68 19.62
C GLY A 516 -9.78 3.21 18.51
N ALA A 517 -11.01 3.53 18.92
CA ALA A 517 -12.07 4.04 18.06
C ALA A 517 -12.82 5.16 18.77
N VAL A 518 -13.20 6.19 18.02
CA VAL A 518 -14.09 7.26 18.47
C VAL A 518 -15.16 7.50 17.40
N ALA A 519 -16.40 7.70 17.82
CA ALA A 519 -17.51 7.94 16.92
C ALA A 519 -18.47 9.00 17.45
N SER A 520 -19.12 9.73 16.55
CA SER A 520 -20.25 10.59 16.84
C SER A 520 -21.41 10.28 15.90
N VAL A 521 -22.63 10.29 16.43
CA VAL A 521 -23.86 9.98 15.70
C VAL A 521 -24.92 11.02 16.04
N SER A 522 -25.52 11.64 15.02
CA SER A 522 -26.63 12.57 15.19
C SER A 522 -27.87 12.14 14.44
N LEU A 523 -29.02 12.40 15.08
CA LEU A 523 -30.35 12.12 14.58
C LEU A 523 -31.18 13.40 14.65
N PRO A 524 -32.13 13.62 13.72
CA PRO A 524 -33.03 14.75 13.77
C PRO A 524 -33.79 14.82 15.10
N GLY A 525 -33.75 15.98 15.75
CA GLY A 525 -34.49 16.23 16.99
C GLY A 525 -33.84 15.69 18.27
N TYR A 526 -32.61 15.16 18.22
CA TYR A 526 -31.88 14.65 19.38
C TYR A 526 -30.50 15.30 19.52
N ALA A 527 -29.98 15.32 20.74
CA ALA A 527 -28.58 15.68 20.98
C ALA A 527 -27.66 14.62 20.35
N PRO A 528 -26.54 15.00 19.70
CA PRO A 528 -25.57 14.05 19.17
C PRO A 528 -25.00 13.16 20.27
N TRP A 529 -24.80 11.89 19.96
CA TRP A 529 -24.03 10.98 20.80
C TRP A 529 -22.57 11.01 20.38
N VAL A 530 -21.66 10.86 21.35
CA VAL A 530 -20.24 10.67 21.13
C VAL A 530 -19.76 9.55 22.04
N GLY A 531 -19.05 8.57 21.49
CA GLY A 531 -18.48 7.46 22.23
C GLY A 531 -17.05 7.19 21.81
N ALA A 532 -16.29 6.55 22.71
CA ALA A 532 -14.93 6.11 22.44
C ALA A 532 -14.66 4.77 23.11
N SER A 533 -13.72 4.00 22.55
CA SER A 533 -13.24 2.75 23.14
C SER A 533 -11.79 2.48 22.77
N GLY A 534 -11.10 1.70 23.60
CA GLY A 534 -9.71 1.30 23.40
C GLY A 534 -8.69 2.38 23.75
N LEU A 535 -7.58 2.41 23.01
CA LEU A 535 -6.37 3.17 23.31
C LEU A 535 -6.06 4.20 22.22
N ALA A 536 -5.87 5.44 22.64
CA ALA A 536 -5.24 6.49 21.83
C ALA A 536 -3.75 6.18 21.63
N GLU A 537 -3.09 5.55 22.62
CA GLU A 537 -1.67 5.20 22.59
C GLU A 537 -1.41 3.88 23.33
N ARG A 538 -0.67 2.95 22.71
CA ARG A 538 -0.47 1.58 23.19
C ARG A 538 0.59 1.43 24.30
N GLN A 539 1.69 2.17 24.24
CA GLN A 539 2.88 1.96 25.07
C GLN A 539 2.65 2.38 26.54
N GLN A 540 2.01 3.53 26.74
CA GLN A 540 1.61 4.08 28.03
C GLN A 540 0.17 3.69 28.38
N GLY A 541 -0.56 3.08 27.44
CA GLY A 541 -1.95 2.67 27.65
C GLY A 541 -2.89 3.87 27.77
N GLN A 542 -2.62 4.96 27.04
CA GLN A 542 -3.49 6.12 27.05
C GLN A 542 -4.83 5.77 26.41
N ALA A 543 -5.92 5.96 27.15
CA ALA A 543 -7.27 5.66 26.68
C ALA A 543 -7.70 6.58 25.54
N MET A 544 -8.47 6.02 24.60
CA MET A 544 -9.22 6.80 23.62
C MET A 544 -10.42 7.42 24.32
N THR A 545 -10.64 8.74 24.15
CA THR A 545 -11.77 9.48 24.74
C THR A 545 -12.59 10.18 23.66
N PRO A 546 -13.84 10.59 23.94
CA PRO A 546 -14.66 11.37 22.99
C PRO A 546 -13.99 12.65 22.45
N GLU A 547 -13.08 13.25 23.24
CA GLU A 547 -12.33 14.47 22.90
C GLU A 547 -10.99 14.17 22.21
N THR A 548 -10.66 12.89 21.98
CA THR A 548 -9.40 12.54 21.32
C THR A 548 -9.42 13.00 19.87
N ILE A 549 -8.40 13.75 19.50
CA ILE A 549 -8.20 14.29 18.15
C ILE A 549 -7.55 13.20 17.30
N VAL A 550 -8.06 13.03 16.08
CA VAL A 550 -7.54 12.05 15.11
C VAL A 550 -7.32 12.77 13.78
N ARG A 551 -6.27 12.40 13.03
CA ARG A 551 -6.11 12.90 11.66
C ARG A 551 -7.16 12.26 10.76
N VAL A 552 -7.94 13.07 10.06
CA VAL A 552 -9.11 12.59 9.31
C VAL A 552 -8.80 12.28 7.85
N ALA A 553 -7.53 12.47 7.46
CA ALA A 553 -7.01 12.16 6.13
C ALA A 553 -7.93 12.71 5.03
N SER A 554 -8.29 11.91 4.03
CA SER A 554 -9.07 12.36 2.86
C SER A 554 -10.46 12.93 3.16
N VAL A 555 -11.02 12.80 4.37
CA VAL A 555 -12.21 13.58 4.77
C VAL A 555 -11.94 15.10 4.65
N SER A 556 -10.68 15.52 4.78
CA SER A 556 -10.24 16.91 4.57
C SER A 556 -10.63 17.49 3.20
N LYS A 557 -10.81 16.64 2.18
CA LYS A 557 -11.23 17.08 0.84
C LYS A 557 -12.58 17.78 0.85
N MET A 558 -13.49 17.36 1.74
CA MET A 558 -14.79 18.02 1.89
C MET A 558 -14.63 19.47 2.33
N PHE A 559 -13.69 19.76 3.25
CA PHE A 559 -13.41 21.11 3.71
C PHE A 559 -12.78 21.96 2.60
N THR A 560 -11.79 21.42 1.89
CA THR A 560 -11.17 22.10 0.74
C THR A 560 -12.22 22.40 -0.33
N ALA A 561 -13.13 21.46 -0.61
CA ALA A 561 -14.20 21.65 -1.57
C ALA A 561 -15.18 22.75 -1.14
N VAL A 562 -15.56 22.82 0.14
CA VAL A 562 -16.41 23.90 0.67
C VAL A 562 -15.75 25.27 0.47
N VAL A 563 -14.47 25.42 0.82
CA VAL A 563 -13.73 26.68 0.60
C VAL A 563 -13.74 27.08 -0.87
N VAL A 564 -13.43 26.14 -1.77
CA VAL A 564 -13.44 26.39 -3.22
C VAL A 564 -14.83 26.79 -3.71
N MET A 565 -15.88 26.11 -3.26
CA MET A 565 -17.26 26.42 -3.66
C MET A 565 -17.74 27.78 -3.12
N GLN A 566 -17.36 28.18 -1.91
CA GLN A 566 -17.64 29.51 -1.39
C GLN A 566 -16.92 30.61 -2.20
N LEU A 567 -15.66 30.37 -2.60
CA LEU A 567 -14.94 31.29 -3.49
C LEU A 567 -15.58 31.36 -4.90
N VAL A 568 -16.24 30.29 -5.35
CA VAL A 568 -17.05 30.32 -6.58
C VAL A 568 -18.31 31.17 -6.39
N GLU A 569 -19.00 31.06 -5.25
CA GLU A 569 -20.15 31.92 -4.91
C GLU A 569 -19.77 33.41 -4.83
N GLU A 570 -18.56 33.70 -4.36
CA GLU A 570 -17.99 35.05 -4.29
C GLU A 570 -17.50 35.58 -5.65
N GLY A 571 -17.49 34.73 -6.69
CA GLY A 571 -16.96 35.08 -8.02
C GLY A 571 -15.43 35.22 -8.07
N VAL A 572 -14.72 34.79 -7.02
CA VAL A 572 -13.25 34.76 -6.98
C VAL A 572 -12.70 33.60 -7.82
N LEU A 573 -13.39 32.45 -7.77
CA LEU A 573 -13.10 31.28 -8.59
C LEU A 573 -14.24 31.00 -9.56
N SER A 574 -13.95 30.22 -10.61
CA SER A 574 -14.97 29.64 -11.48
C SER A 574 -14.69 28.15 -11.68
N LEU A 575 -15.74 27.33 -11.60
CA LEU A 575 -15.64 25.87 -11.75
C LEU A 575 -15.05 25.47 -13.11
N ASP A 576 -15.35 26.23 -14.16
CA ASP A 576 -14.95 25.89 -15.53
C ASP A 576 -13.67 26.62 -15.96
N ALA A 577 -13.10 27.47 -15.10
CA ALA A 577 -11.83 28.12 -15.37
C ALA A 577 -10.67 27.10 -15.34
N PRO A 578 -9.69 27.24 -16.26
CA PRO A 578 -8.53 26.37 -16.30
C PRO A 578 -7.59 26.65 -15.12
N VAL A 579 -6.85 25.63 -14.69
CA VAL A 579 -5.84 25.71 -13.63
C VAL A 579 -4.80 26.79 -13.93
N SER A 580 -4.44 26.97 -15.20
CA SER A 580 -3.49 27.98 -15.65
C SER A 580 -3.87 29.43 -15.35
N THR A 581 -5.15 29.69 -15.05
CA THR A 581 -5.62 31.01 -14.59
C THR A 581 -4.86 31.47 -13.35
N TRP A 582 -4.55 30.52 -12.45
CA TRP A 582 -3.83 30.80 -11.20
C TRP A 582 -2.41 30.21 -11.23
N LEU A 583 -2.21 29.06 -11.87
CA LEU A 583 -0.98 28.29 -11.80
C LEU A 583 -0.49 27.87 -13.21
N PRO A 584 -0.09 28.83 -14.07
CA PRO A 584 0.21 28.58 -15.49
C PRO A 584 1.35 27.57 -15.72
N ASP A 585 2.39 27.60 -14.88
CA ASP A 585 3.58 26.76 -15.04
C ASP A 585 3.59 25.51 -14.13
N SER A 586 2.45 25.20 -13.49
CA SER A 586 2.38 24.10 -12.50
C SER A 586 2.46 22.71 -13.12
N LEU A 587 1.91 22.53 -14.33
CA LEU A 587 1.90 21.24 -15.03
C LEU A 587 1.66 21.40 -16.54
N PRO A 588 2.14 20.46 -17.39
CA PRO A 588 2.09 20.58 -18.85
C PRO A 588 0.70 20.75 -19.50
N ALA A 589 -0.38 20.47 -18.77
CA ALA A 589 -1.77 20.54 -19.23
C ALA A 589 -2.64 21.48 -18.37
N ALA A 590 -2.03 22.49 -17.72
CA ALA A 590 -2.73 23.43 -16.83
C ALA A 590 -3.89 24.18 -17.53
N ASP A 591 -3.74 24.53 -18.82
CA ASP A 591 -4.80 25.18 -19.62
C ASP A 591 -6.00 24.29 -19.91
N ALA A 592 -5.85 22.99 -19.70
CA ALA A 592 -6.78 21.98 -20.17
C ALA A 592 -7.59 21.37 -19.01
N ILE A 593 -7.12 21.53 -17.78
CA ILE A 593 -7.78 21.00 -16.59
C ILE A 593 -8.52 22.13 -15.90
N SER A 594 -9.81 21.95 -15.62
CA SER A 594 -10.65 22.92 -14.91
C SER A 594 -10.70 22.66 -13.40
N VAL A 595 -11.09 23.67 -12.61
CA VAL A 595 -11.34 23.54 -11.16
C VAL A 595 -12.35 22.44 -10.87
N ARG A 596 -13.42 22.31 -11.68
CA ARG A 596 -14.42 21.25 -11.60
C ARG A 596 -13.79 19.86 -11.76
N GLN A 597 -12.89 19.71 -12.74
CA GLN A 597 -12.22 18.43 -12.98
C GLN A 597 -11.29 18.03 -11.83
N LEU A 598 -10.68 19.00 -11.15
CA LEU A 598 -9.91 18.74 -9.93
C LEU A 598 -10.83 18.26 -8.80
N LEU A 599 -11.89 19.01 -8.49
CA LEU A 599 -12.85 18.69 -7.44
C LEU A 599 -13.49 17.30 -7.62
N GLN A 600 -13.75 16.91 -8.87
CA GLN A 600 -14.47 15.69 -9.22
C GLN A 600 -13.57 14.50 -9.60
N HIS A 601 -12.26 14.63 -9.50
CA HIS A 601 -11.31 13.58 -9.91
C HIS A 601 -11.46 13.13 -11.37
N THR A 602 -11.66 14.08 -12.30
CA THR A 602 -11.75 13.81 -13.74
C THR A 602 -10.63 14.51 -14.54
N SER A 603 -9.61 15.03 -13.85
CA SER A 603 -8.42 15.65 -14.44
C SER A 603 -7.50 14.64 -15.14
N GLY A 604 -7.48 13.39 -14.66
CA GLY A 604 -6.56 12.35 -15.06
C GLY A 604 -5.11 12.57 -14.61
N LEU A 605 -4.89 13.35 -13.55
CA LEU A 605 -3.58 13.54 -12.95
C LEU A 605 -3.16 12.30 -12.16
N TYR A 606 -1.89 11.91 -12.28
CA TYR A 606 -1.32 10.81 -11.51
C TYR A 606 -1.44 11.05 -10.00
N ASP A 607 -1.86 10.04 -9.23
CA ASP A 607 -1.87 10.14 -7.77
C ASP A 607 -0.48 9.81 -7.22
N PHE A 608 0.21 10.83 -6.69
CA PHE A 608 1.52 10.63 -6.09
C PHE A 608 1.47 9.75 -4.82
N LEU A 609 0.29 9.63 -4.16
CA LEU A 609 0.09 8.75 -3.01
C LEU A 609 -0.10 7.28 -3.39
N GLU A 610 -0.16 6.95 -4.68
CA GLU A 610 -0.11 5.57 -5.16
C GLU A 610 1.33 5.15 -5.53
N ASP A 611 2.27 6.10 -5.62
CA ASP A 611 3.65 5.78 -6.00
C ASP A 611 4.47 5.22 -4.83
N ARG A 612 4.80 3.94 -4.91
CA ARG A 612 5.60 3.24 -3.90
C ARG A 612 7.00 3.80 -3.71
N ASN A 613 7.61 4.38 -4.74
CA ASN A 613 8.95 4.96 -4.60
C ASN A 613 8.88 6.25 -3.78
N LEU A 614 7.89 7.11 -4.06
CA LEU A 614 7.68 8.33 -3.30
C LEU A 614 7.27 8.03 -1.86
N LEU A 615 6.35 7.10 -1.65
CA LEU A 615 5.95 6.68 -0.30
C LEU A 615 7.09 6.02 0.48
N GLY A 616 7.90 5.19 -0.20
CA GLY A 616 9.13 4.65 0.38
C GLY A 616 10.13 5.73 0.73
N GLN A 617 10.20 6.82 -0.04
CA GLN A 617 11.00 8.00 0.30
C GLN A 617 10.44 8.72 1.53
N MET A 618 9.14 9.02 1.57
CA MET A 618 8.46 9.65 2.71
C MET A 618 8.67 8.85 4.01
N GLN A 619 8.62 7.52 3.94
CA GLN A 619 8.88 6.65 5.08
C GLN A 619 10.34 6.66 5.54
N ARG A 620 11.31 6.84 4.63
CA ARG A 620 12.74 6.99 4.99
C ARG A 620 13.07 8.38 5.51
N GLU A 621 12.35 9.39 5.02
CA GLU A 621 12.52 10.81 5.31
C GLU A 621 11.37 11.34 6.19
N GLN A 622 11.03 10.62 7.28
CA GLN A 622 9.79 10.88 8.06
C GLN A 622 9.64 12.32 8.57
N GLY A 623 10.74 13.01 8.87
CA GLY A 623 10.75 14.39 9.35
C GLY A 623 10.89 15.46 8.27
N ARG A 624 10.89 15.08 6.98
CA ARG A 624 10.95 16.05 5.88
C ARG A 624 9.58 16.68 5.68
N GLU A 625 9.57 18.01 5.68
CA GLU A 625 8.42 18.79 5.24
C GLU A 625 8.39 18.84 3.71
N TRP A 626 7.23 18.54 3.14
CA TRP A 626 6.99 18.53 1.71
C TRP A 626 6.24 19.79 1.29
N VAL A 627 6.69 20.43 0.21
CA VAL A 627 5.99 21.60 -0.34
C VAL A 627 4.99 21.19 -1.43
N PRO A 628 3.83 21.85 -1.56
CA PRO A 628 2.81 21.47 -2.55
C PRO A 628 3.35 21.38 -3.99
N GLU A 629 4.22 22.31 -4.38
CA GLU A 629 4.78 22.41 -5.73
C GLU A 629 5.62 21.19 -6.11
N GLU A 630 6.39 20.62 -5.18
CA GLU A 630 7.23 19.45 -5.48
C GLU A 630 6.40 18.18 -5.66
N LEU A 631 5.26 18.07 -4.97
CA LEU A 631 4.32 16.94 -5.10
C LEU A 631 3.62 17.00 -6.46
N VAL A 632 3.15 18.19 -6.85
CA VAL A 632 2.57 18.43 -8.18
C VAL A 632 3.62 18.18 -9.27
N ALA A 633 4.84 18.68 -9.11
CA ALA A 633 5.93 18.46 -10.06
C ALA A 633 6.34 16.98 -10.14
N TYR A 634 6.22 16.22 -9.05
CA TYR A 634 6.43 14.77 -9.06
C TYR A 634 5.35 14.08 -9.89
N ALA A 635 4.07 14.36 -9.62
CA ALA A 635 2.95 13.79 -10.35
C ALA A 635 2.99 14.15 -11.85
N ALA A 636 3.42 15.37 -12.19
CA ALA A 636 3.52 15.85 -13.57
C ALA A 636 4.56 15.10 -14.44
N ARG A 637 5.44 14.27 -13.85
CA ARG A 637 6.38 13.42 -14.59
C ARG A 637 5.70 12.25 -15.28
N PHE A 638 4.50 11.90 -14.83
CA PHE A 638 3.75 10.75 -15.32
C PHE A 638 2.65 11.20 -16.28
N PRO A 639 2.38 10.43 -17.36
CA PRO A 639 1.37 10.80 -18.34
C PRO A 639 -0.03 10.75 -17.72
N SER A 640 -0.91 11.66 -18.18
CA SER A 640 -2.34 11.57 -17.87
C SER A 640 -2.98 10.40 -18.64
N THR A 641 -3.64 9.48 -17.93
CA THR A 641 -4.17 8.23 -18.52
C THR A 641 -5.70 8.16 -18.60
N SER A 642 -6.39 9.09 -17.93
CA SER A 642 -7.82 8.95 -17.61
C SER A 642 -8.64 10.23 -17.74
N ARG A 643 -8.09 11.33 -18.29
CA ARG A 643 -8.77 12.63 -18.38
C ARG A 643 -10.20 12.53 -18.94
N GLY A 644 -11.13 13.21 -18.28
CA GLY A 644 -12.56 13.17 -18.56
C GLY A 644 -13.28 11.93 -18.03
N ARG A 645 -12.56 10.97 -17.47
CA ARG A 645 -13.11 9.82 -16.73
C ARG A 645 -12.69 9.95 -15.28
N TRP A 646 -13.50 9.39 -14.39
CA TRP A 646 -13.17 9.39 -12.97
C TRP A 646 -11.93 8.53 -12.69
N ASP A 647 -10.99 9.11 -11.97
CA ASP A 647 -9.74 8.51 -11.51
C ASP A 647 -9.25 9.29 -10.29
N TYR A 648 -9.36 8.67 -9.11
CA TYR A 648 -9.05 9.34 -7.85
C TYR A 648 -7.58 9.78 -7.83
N SER A 649 -7.34 11.01 -7.40
CA SER A 649 -6.00 11.58 -7.37
C SER A 649 -5.86 12.65 -6.32
N SER A 650 -5.01 12.37 -5.33
CA SER A 650 -4.71 13.29 -4.24
C SER A 650 -4.04 14.57 -4.72
N THR A 651 -3.32 14.50 -5.86
CA THR A 651 -2.73 15.64 -6.58
C THR A 651 -3.76 16.74 -6.89
N ASN A 652 -5.00 16.36 -7.18
CA ASN A 652 -6.06 17.33 -7.50
C ASN A 652 -6.32 18.31 -6.35
N TYR A 653 -6.36 17.79 -5.12
CA TYR A 653 -6.68 18.58 -3.95
C TYR A 653 -5.46 19.35 -3.40
N VAL A 654 -4.25 18.90 -3.72
CA VAL A 654 -3.04 19.71 -3.53
C VAL A 654 -3.11 20.95 -4.42
N LEU A 655 -3.42 20.77 -5.72
CA LEU A 655 -3.60 21.88 -6.66
C LEU A 655 -4.74 22.82 -6.25
N LEU A 656 -5.88 22.31 -5.80
CA LEU A 656 -6.98 23.15 -5.32
C LEU A 656 -6.54 24.02 -4.14
N GLY A 657 -5.77 23.47 -3.20
CA GLY A 657 -5.18 24.25 -2.11
C GLY A 657 -4.28 25.38 -2.63
N MET A 658 -3.39 25.08 -3.59
CA MET A 658 -2.52 26.08 -4.19
C MET A 658 -3.31 27.17 -4.95
N ILE A 659 -4.39 26.80 -5.63
CA ILE A 659 -5.29 27.75 -6.30
C ILE A 659 -5.95 28.68 -5.28
N VAL A 660 -6.45 28.15 -4.16
CA VAL A 660 -7.04 28.94 -3.07
C VAL A 660 -6.03 29.96 -2.54
N GLU A 661 -4.80 29.52 -2.25
CA GLU A 661 -3.76 30.42 -1.74
C GLU A 661 -3.39 31.50 -2.75
N GLN A 662 -3.23 31.14 -4.01
CA GLN A 662 -2.91 32.09 -5.08
C GLN A 662 -4.04 33.08 -5.37
N ALA A 663 -5.30 32.64 -5.30
CA ALA A 663 -6.46 33.49 -5.59
C ALA A 663 -6.79 34.47 -4.46
N THR A 664 -6.51 34.09 -3.22
CA THR A 664 -6.90 34.88 -2.03
C THR A 664 -5.73 35.63 -1.40
N GLY A 665 -4.49 35.19 -1.64
CA GLY A 665 -3.29 35.69 -0.96
C GLY A 665 -3.19 35.24 0.51
N GLN A 666 -4.08 34.35 0.97
CA GLN A 666 -4.10 33.80 2.33
C GLN A 666 -3.84 32.30 2.30
N SER A 667 -3.30 31.75 3.39
CA SER A 667 -3.06 30.31 3.47
C SER A 667 -4.37 29.52 3.44
N LEU A 668 -4.33 28.26 2.96
CA LEU A 668 -5.50 27.39 2.99
C LEU A 668 -6.00 27.16 4.43
N ALA A 669 -5.09 27.10 5.40
CA ALA A 669 -5.41 27.01 6.82
C ALA A 669 -6.24 28.20 7.30
N GLU A 670 -5.84 29.42 6.94
CA GLU A 670 -6.56 30.66 7.28
C GLU A 670 -7.94 30.71 6.62
N GLN A 671 -8.03 30.28 5.36
CA GLN A 671 -9.31 30.18 4.64
C GLN A 671 -10.26 29.17 5.29
N MET A 672 -9.76 27.99 5.72
CA MET A 672 -10.59 27.01 6.43
C MET A 672 -11.03 27.50 7.81
N ARG A 673 -10.12 28.14 8.56
CA ARG A 673 -10.40 28.68 9.90
C ARG A 673 -11.51 29.74 9.85
N THR A 674 -11.34 30.74 8.99
CA THR A 674 -12.25 31.89 8.88
C THR A 674 -13.60 31.55 8.27
N ARG A 675 -13.65 30.58 7.34
CA ARG A 675 -14.87 30.25 6.59
C ARG A 675 -15.66 29.07 7.15
N ILE A 676 -15.00 28.17 7.88
CA ILE A 676 -15.61 26.91 8.34
C ILE A 676 -15.43 26.74 9.84
N PHE A 677 -14.19 26.73 10.35
CA PHE A 677 -13.95 26.29 11.73
C PHE A 677 -14.52 27.27 12.75
N ASP A 678 -14.22 28.56 12.65
CA ASP A 678 -14.70 29.56 13.62
C ASP A 678 -16.21 29.82 13.50
N PRO A 679 -16.80 29.97 12.29
CA PRO A 679 -18.25 30.16 12.15
C PRO A 679 -19.08 29.01 12.71
N LEU A 680 -18.60 27.76 12.58
CA LEU A 680 -19.26 26.58 13.14
C LEU A 680 -18.83 26.26 14.57
N GLY A 681 -17.87 26.99 15.14
CA GLY A 681 -17.33 26.73 16.47
C GLY A 681 -16.63 25.37 16.61
N LEU A 682 -15.92 24.92 15.57
CA LEU A 682 -15.13 23.68 15.55
C LEU A 682 -13.81 23.88 16.32
N GLN A 683 -13.90 23.90 17.65
CA GLN A 683 -12.78 24.26 18.54
C GLN A 683 -11.65 23.22 18.58
N HIS A 684 -11.90 21.99 18.11
CA HIS A 684 -10.93 20.90 18.13
C HIS A 684 -10.58 20.40 16.71
N THR A 685 -10.73 21.27 15.72
CA THR A 685 -10.36 21.03 14.32
C THR A 685 -9.18 21.91 13.93
N PHE A 686 -8.13 21.31 13.35
CA PHE A 686 -6.85 21.96 13.04
C PHE A 686 -6.35 21.56 11.66
N PHE A 687 -5.78 22.52 10.93
CA PHE A 687 -5.04 22.30 9.68
C PHE A 687 -3.54 22.19 9.97
N LEU A 688 -2.99 20.99 9.81
CA LEU A 688 -1.58 20.72 10.09
C LEU A 688 -0.69 21.02 8.87
N PRO A 689 0.63 21.20 9.06
CA PRO A 689 1.30 21.51 10.31
C PRO A 689 1.20 22.99 10.73
N GLN A 690 0.48 23.83 9.97
CA GLN A 690 0.38 25.27 10.19
C GLN A 690 -0.25 25.63 11.54
N GLU A 691 -1.16 24.80 12.05
CA GLU A 691 -1.82 24.99 13.33
C GLU A 691 -1.31 24.00 14.39
N GLN A 692 -1.23 24.47 15.63
CA GLN A 692 -0.85 23.64 16.78
C GLN A 692 -2.08 22.96 17.37
N ILE A 693 -1.99 21.64 17.57
CA ILE A 693 -3.03 20.87 18.26
C ILE A 693 -2.99 21.22 19.75
N VAL A 694 -4.15 21.62 20.28
CA VAL A 694 -4.40 21.74 21.72
C VAL A 694 -5.31 20.59 22.12
N GLY A 695 -4.74 19.57 22.77
CA GLY A 695 -5.47 18.36 23.18
C GLY A 695 -4.66 17.08 22.96
N THR A 696 -5.31 15.93 23.14
CA THR A 696 -4.70 14.62 22.93
C THR A 696 -4.87 14.22 21.46
N LEU A 697 -3.76 14.18 20.71
CA LEU A 697 -3.72 13.54 19.39
C LEU A 697 -3.52 12.03 19.57
N ALA A 698 -4.39 11.21 19.00
CA ALA A 698 -4.20 9.77 18.97
C ALA A 698 -2.91 9.42 18.21
N HIS A 699 -2.18 8.40 18.68
CA HIS A 699 -1.14 7.80 17.89
C HIS A 699 -1.74 6.97 16.76
N SER A 700 -1.09 6.92 15.61
CA SER A 700 -1.49 6.13 14.45
C SER A 700 -0.74 4.82 14.36
N TYR A 701 -1.45 3.75 14.00
CA TYR A 701 -0.85 2.43 13.89
C TYR A 701 -1.07 1.81 12.52
N SER A 702 -0.08 1.03 12.10
CA SER A 702 -0.19 0.05 11.02
C SER A 702 0.23 -1.30 11.56
N SER A 703 -0.74 -2.19 11.79
CA SER A 703 -0.59 -3.37 12.64
C SER A 703 -0.02 -3.00 14.03
N THR A 704 1.27 -3.21 14.26
CA THR A 704 2.00 -2.90 15.50
C THR A 704 2.98 -1.74 15.35
N VAL A 705 3.14 -1.19 14.15
CA VAL A 705 4.07 -0.08 13.89
C VAL A 705 3.37 1.24 14.17
N ASP A 706 3.98 2.05 15.01
CA ASP A 706 3.55 3.42 15.25
C ASP A 706 4.07 4.33 14.11
N LEU A 707 3.14 5.00 13.43
CA LEU A 707 3.41 5.89 12.29
C LEU A 707 3.22 7.37 12.63
N THR A 708 3.02 7.71 13.91
CA THR A 708 2.62 9.07 14.34
C THR A 708 3.67 10.12 13.95
N GLY A 709 4.94 9.73 13.89
CA GLY A 709 6.08 10.59 13.53
C GLY A 709 6.23 10.90 12.04
N LEU A 710 5.38 10.35 11.16
CA LEU A 710 5.38 10.67 9.73
C LEU A 710 4.85 12.10 9.52
N SER A 711 5.67 12.99 8.95
CA SER A 711 5.24 14.35 8.56
C SER A 711 4.10 14.22 7.56
N THR A 712 2.97 14.90 7.82
CA THR A 712 1.79 14.90 6.96
C THR A 712 1.72 16.12 6.04
N SER A 713 2.77 16.92 5.97
CA SER A 713 2.86 18.06 5.05
C SER A 713 2.59 17.71 3.60
N PHE A 714 2.94 16.50 3.15
CA PHE A 714 2.62 16.03 1.80
C PHE A 714 1.10 15.94 1.56
N ALA A 715 0.27 15.87 2.60
CA ALA A 715 -1.18 15.76 2.47
C ALA A 715 -1.80 17.10 2.08
N PHE A 716 -1.33 18.22 2.64
CA PHE A 716 -1.81 19.57 2.35
C PHE A 716 -3.35 19.63 2.19
N GLY A 717 -3.89 20.28 1.14
CA GLY A 717 -5.33 20.35 0.86
C GLY A 717 -6.03 19.02 0.60
N THR A 718 -5.28 17.91 0.47
CA THR A 718 -5.82 16.56 0.24
C THR A 718 -6.15 15.81 1.52
N GLY A 719 -5.57 16.18 2.67
CA GLY A 719 -5.66 15.30 3.84
C GLY A 719 -5.10 15.78 5.18
N ASN A 720 -4.80 17.07 5.37
CA ASN A 720 -4.06 17.52 6.55
C ASN A 720 -4.90 18.03 7.74
N ILE A 721 -6.19 17.72 7.80
CA ILE A 721 -7.03 18.07 8.96
C ILE A 721 -6.90 17.03 10.07
N ALA A 722 -6.80 17.51 11.31
CA ALA A 722 -7.00 16.74 12.53
C ALA A 722 -8.23 17.26 13.26
N SER A 723 -9.12 16.38 13.70
CA SER A 723 -10.41 16.74 14.28
C SER A 723 -10.87 15.71 15.32
N THR A 724 -11.79 16.11 16.20
CA THR A 724 -12.61 15.18 16.98
C THR A 724 -13.76 14.63 16.13
N ALA A 725 -14.34 13.50 16.55
CA ALA A 725 -15.53 12.96 15.88
C ALA A 725 -16.74 13.90 16.00
N ALA A 726 -16.86 14.63 17.11
CA ALA A 726 -17.93 15.60 17.34
C ALA A 726 -17.86 16.79 16.38
N ASP A 727 -16.67 17.37 16.19
CA ASP A 727 -16.51 18.49 15.24
C ASP A 727 -16.74 18.04 13.79
N LEU A 728 -16.35 16.82 13.43
CA LEU A 728 -16.62 16.24 12.11
C LEU A 728 -18.13 16.04 11.86
N GLU A 729 -18.85 15.52 12.86
CA GLU A 729 -20.30 15.40 12.80
C GLU A 729 -20.93 16.77 12.58
N HIS A 730 -20.51 17.77 13.35
CA HIS A 730 -21.06 19.12 13.26
C HIS A 730 -20.80 19.75 11.88
N PHE A 731 -19.59 19.59 11.33
CA PHE A 731 -19.28 20.00 9.96
C PHE A 731 -20.20 19.32 8.94
N GLY A 732 -20.38 18.00 9.03
CA GLY A 732 -21.28 17.25 8.16
C GLY A 732 -22.71 17.79 8.25
N ARG A 733 -23.19 18.05 9.47
CA ARG A 733 -24.54 18.57 9.73
C ARG A 733 -24.76 19.92 9.09
N ALA A 734 -23.84 20.85 9.29
CA ALA A 734 -23.89 22.18 8.70
C ALA A 734 -23.84 22.14 7.15
N LEU A 735 -22.98 21.28 6.58
CA LEU A 735 -22.87 21.13 5.12
C LEU A 735 -24.18 20.65 4.49
N PHE A 736 -24.72 19.54 4.99
CA PHE A 736 -25.91 18.93 4.39
C PHE A 736 -27.20 19.68 4.75
N ALA A 737 -27.25 20.38 5.89
CA ALA A 737 -28.33 21.32 6.21
C ALA A 737 -28.33 22.56 5.29
N GLY A 738 -27.19 22.90 4.68
CA GLY A 738 -27.05 24.05 3.77
C GLY A 738 -26.67 25.34 4.48
N GLU A 739 -25.97 25.24 5.59
CA GLU A 739 -25.45 26.38 6.35
C GLU A 739 -24.13 26.90 5.74
N LEU A 740 -23.40 26.06 5.00
CA LEU A 740 -22.08 26.39 4.44
C LEU A 740 -22.10 26.84 2.98
N LEU A 741 -23.12 26.45 2.21
CA LEU A 741 -23.22 26.68 0.76
C LEU A 741 -24.65 27.04 0.35
N GLN A 742 -24.79 27.88 -0.66
CA GLN A 742 -26.08 28.15 -1.29
C GLN A 742 -26.66 26.88 -1.94
N ALA A 743 -27.99 26.84 -2.08
CA ALA A 743 -28.68 25.67 -2.60
C ALA A 743 -28.19 25.24 -4.00
N GLU A 744 -27.88 26.20 -4.88
CA GLU A 744 -27.35 25.93 -6.22
C GLU A 744 -25.94 25.33 -6.19
N SER A 745 -25.03 25.93 -5.41
CA SER A 745 -23.67 25.42 -5.22
C SER A 745 -23.67 24.03 -4.59
N ARG A 746 -24.52 23.81 -3.57
CA ARG A 746 -24.69 22.49 -2.96
C ARG A 746 -25.23 21.48 -3.97
N ALA A 747 -26.17 21.87 -4.83
CA ALA A 747 -26.66 21.00 -5.89
C ALA A 747 -25.56 20.64 -6.89
N GLN A 748 -24.68 21.59 -7.26
CA GLN A 748 -23.49 21.32 -8.09
C GLN A 748 -22.51 20.37 -7.38
N MET A 749 -22.30 20.55 -6.08
CA MET A 749 -21.44 19.68 -5.26
C MET A 749 -21.91 18.23 -5.25
N LEU A 750 -23.23 18.00 -5.33
CA LEU A 750 -23.85 16.68 -5.32
C LEU A 750 -24.18 16.15 -6.72
N GLN A 751 -23.60 16.73 -7.78
CA GLN A 751 -23.63 16.15 -9.13
C GLN A 751 -22.54 15.09 -9.28
N TYR A 752 -22.96 13.83 -9.28
CA TYR A 752 -22.05 12.69 -9.24
C TYR A 752 -21.60 12.20 -10.63
N VAL A 753 -20.35 11.77 -10.71
CA VAL A 753 -19.84 10.87 -11.77
C VAL A 753 -19.57 9.49 -11.18
N SER A 754 -19.61 8.44 -12.00
CA SER A 754 -19.33 7.07 -11.55
C SER A 754 -17.89 6.92 -11.05
N GLY A 755 -17.73 6.45 -9.82
CA GLY A 755 -16.44 6.10 -9.21
C GLY A 755 -16.02 4.64 -9.38
N ARG A 756 -16.67 3.91 -10.30
CA ARG A 756 -16.32 2.54 -10.73
C ARG A 756 -16.07 1.54 -9.59
N GLY A 757 -16.86 1.60 -8.50
CA GLY A 757 -16.77 0.59 -7.44
C GLY A 757 -15.46 0.58 -6.62
N HIS A 758 -14.65 1.65 -6.66
CA HIS A 758 -13.35 1.68 -5.98
C HIS A 758 -13.46 1.72 -4.45
N TYR A 759 -12.37 1.41 -3.75
CA TYR A 759 -12.26 1.46 -2.27
C TYR A 759 -13.27 0.60 -1.52
N GLY A 760 -13.61 -0.58 -2.06
CA GLY A 760 -14.59 -1.48 -1.42
C GLY A 760 -16.04 -0.94 -1.45
N MET A 761 -16.30 0.11 -2.23
CA MET A 761 -17.59 0.78 -2.33
C MET A 761 -18.19 0.52 -3.71
N PRO A 762 -18.94 -0.57 -3.94
CA PRO A 762 -19.41 -0.98 -5.27
C PRO A 762 -20.32 0.06 -5.94
N ASN A 763 -21.00 0.89 -5.14
CA ASN A 763 -21.88 1.96 -5.61
C ASN A 763 -21.21 3.34 -5.60
N LEU A 764 -19.88 3.40 -5.50
CA LEU A 764 -19.14 4.66 -5.42
C LEU A 764 -19.47 5.56 -6.60
N ALA A 765 -19.92 6.76 -6.29
CA ALA A 765 -19.97 7.90 -7.19
C ALA A 765 -19.35 9.11 -6.51
N TYR A 766 -18.87 10.09 -7.27
CA TYR A 766 -18.09 11.21 -6.74
C TYR A 766 -18.58 12.55 -7.29
N GLY A 767 -18.91 13.46 -6.39
CA GLY A 767 -19.33 14.84 -6.66
C GLY A 767 -18.15 15.81 -6.59
N LEU A 768 -18.38 17.03 -6.10
CA LEU A 768 -17.28 17.98 -5.85
C LEU A 768 -16.79 17.81 -4.41
N GLY A 769 -15.90 16.86 -4.19
CA GLY A 769 -15.35 16.54 -2.86
C GLY A 769 -16.26 15.76 -1.93
N VAL A 770 -17.40 15.27 -2.43
CA VAL A 770 -18.36 14.45 -1.70
C VAL A 770 -18.55 13.13 -2.45
N MET A 771 -18.36 12.02 -1.76
CA MET A 771 -18.67 10.67 -2.21
C MET A 771 -20.16 10.38 -2.03
N TYR A 772 -20.71 9.57 -2.92
CA TYR A 772 -21.96 8.83 -2.75
C TYR A 772 -21.62 7.34 -2.70
N ASN A 773 -22.26 6.61 -1.79
CA ASN A 773 -22.17 5.16 -1.73
C ASN A 773 -23.44 4.57 -1.08
N ARG A 774 -23.51 3.24 -1.02
CA ARG A 774 -24.46 2.50 -0.19
C ARG A 774 -23.74 1.63 0.83
N LEU A 775 -24.10 1.77 2.10
CA LEU A 775 -23.55 0.93 3.17
C LEU A 775 -24.21 -0.46 3.19
N PRO A 776 -23.45 -1.53 3.45
CA PRO A 776 -24.00 -2.88 3.54
C PRO A 776 -24.70 -3.09 4.90
N ILE A 777 -25.98 -2.73 4.98
CA ILE A 777 -26.81 -2.91 6.18
C ILE A 777 -27.73 -4.14 6.08
N GLY A 778 -28.15 -4.68 7.22
CA GLY A 778 -29.00 -5.86 7.30
C GLY A 778 -30.46 -5.60 6.89
N PRO A 779 -31.30 -6.66 6.85
CA PRO A 779 -32.73 -6.51 6.67
C PRO A 779 -33.34 -5.69 7.82
N GLY A 780 -34.37 -4.90 7.51
CA GLY A 780 -35.11 -4.10 8.47
C GLY A 780 -36.07 -4.95 9.30
N ALA A 781 -36.72 -4.32 10.29
CA ALA A 781 -37.61 -5.01 11.23
C ALA A 781 -38.77 -5.76 10.54
N ASN A 782 -39.17 -5.33 9.33
CA ASN A 782 -40.30 -5.86 8.57
C ASN A 782 -39.89 -6.65 7.30
N GLY A 783 -38.60 -6.90 7.05
CA GLY A 783 -38.12 -7.57 5.84
C GLY A 783 -36.97 -6.84 5.15
N GLN A 784 -36.97 -6.79 3.81
CA GLN A 784 -35.90 -6.08 3.08
C GLN A 784 -36.11 -4.56 3.14
N ARG A 785 -35.03 -3.81 3.42
CA ARG A 785 -35.01 -2.34 3.39
C ARG A 785 -35.09 -1.82 1.97
N SER A 786 -35.57 -0.60 1.83
CA SER A 786 -35.47 0.12 0.55
C SER A 786 -34.01 0.39 0.20
N SER A 787 -33.71 0.54 -1.09
CA SER A 787 -32.36 0.89 -1.53
C SER A 787 -31.94 2.32 -1.18
N GLU A 788 -32.86 3.13 -0.68
CA GLU A 788 -32.63 4.54 -0.29
C GLU A 788 -32.15 4.63 1.17
N GLU A 789 -32.55 3.67 2.02
CA GLU A 789 -32.21 3.66 3.45
C GLU A 789 -30.73 3.40 3.75
N ASN A 790 -30.00 2.85 2.79
CA ASN A 790 -28.57 2.61 2.92
C ASN A 790 -27.72 3.59 2.11
N GLU A 791 -28.32 4.58 1.46
CA GLU A 791 -27.59 5.62 0.74
C GLU A 791 -26.90 6.57 1.71
N VAL A 792 -25.63 6.87 1.42
CA VAL A 792 -24.82 7.79 2.21
C VAL A 792 -24.04 8.74 1.32
N LEU A 793 -23.97 10.01 1.76
CA LEU A 793 -23.19 11.09 1.16
C LEU A 793 -22.10 11.51 2.14
N GLY A 794 -20.88 11.75 1.69
CA GLY A 794 -19.81 12.13 2.61
C GLY A 794 -18.44 11.77 2.10
N HIS A 795 -17.55 11.24 2.94
CA HIS A 795 -16.21 10.83 2.51
C HIS A 795 -15.55 9.86 3.51
N ILE A 796 -14.64 9.02 3.02
CA ILE A 796 -13.72 8.23 3.86
C ILE A 796 -12.30 8.79 3.83
N GLY A 797 -11.57 8.64 4.93
CA GLY A 797 -10.20 9.09 5.10
C GLY A 797 -9.28 7.91 5.40
N GLY A 798 -8.13 7.87 4.74
CA GLY A 798 -7.07 6.92 5.10
C GLY A 798 -5.70 7.45 4.74
N TYR A 799 -4.82 7.62 5.74
CA TYR A 799 -3.39 7.83 5.55
C TYR A 799 -2.64 7.56 6.86
N GLY A 800 -1.42 7.02 6.76
CA GLY A 800 -0.44 7.05 7.83
C GLY A 800 -0.89 6.41 9.14
N GLY A 801 -1.67 5.34 9.09
CA GLY A 801 -2.18 4.65 10.29
C GLY A 801 -3.50 5.18 10.87
N PHE A 802 -4.11 6.18 10.22
CA PHE A 802 -5.47 6.62 10.56
C PHE A 802 -6.49 6.20 9.51
N ARG A 803 -7.72 6.03 9.98
CA ARG A 803 -8.91 5.79 9.18
C ARG A 803 -10.06 6.63 9.71
N ALA A 804 -10.84 7.22 8.83
CA ALA A 804 -11.99 8.03 9.21
C ALA A 804 -13.14 7.87 8.22
N ALA A 805 -14.35 8.14 8.67
CA ALA A 805 -15.52 8.27 7.80
C ALA A 805 -16.42 9.39 8.32
N LEU A 806 -16.97 10.17 7.40
CA LEU A 806 -18.08 11.08 7.66
C LEU A 806 -19.18 10.74 6.66
N TRP A 807 -20.32 10.30 7.14
CA TRP A 807 -21.45 9.88 6.31
C TRP A 807 -22.73 10.55 6.76
N TYR A 808 -23.50 11.04 5.79
CA TYR A 808 -24.86 11.54 5.93
C TYR A 808 -25.81 10.63 5.17
N ALA A 809 -26.81 10.06 5.84
CA ALA A 809 -27.85 9.25 5.22
C ALA A 809 -29.06 10.15 4.89
N PRO A 810 -29.33 10.51 3.62
CA PRO A 810 -30.31 11.54 3.28
C PRO A 810 -31.74 11.20 3.72
N GLU A 811 -32.11 9.93 3.55
CA GLU A 811 -33.46 9.43 3.79
C GLU A 811 -33.84 9.37 5.27
N SER A 812 -32.85 9.23 6.16
CA SER A 812 -33.05 9.22 7.62
C SER A 812 -32.51 10.49 8.29
N GLN A 813 -31.80 11.33 7.53
CA GLN A 813 -31.08 12.52 7.99
C GLN A 813 -30.09 12.24 9.14
N ILE A 814 -29.53 11.04 9.18
CA ILE A 814 -28.55 10.61 10.19
C ILE A 814 -27.14 11.03 9.74
N ILE A 815 -26.32 11.50 10.68
CA ILE A 815 -24.89 11.74 10.43
C ILE A 815 -24.06 10.84 11.33
N ILE A 816 -23.01 10.26 10.75
CA ILE A 816 -22.08 9.34 11.39
C ILE A 816 -20.67 9.83 11.10
N ALA A 817 -19.94 10.19 12.15
CA ALA A 817 -18.51 10.49 12.10
C ALA A 817 -17.75 9.42 12.87
N ILE A 818 -16.75 8.79 12.25
CA ILE A 818 -15.92 7.72 12.84
C ILE A 818 -14.46 8.05 12.61
N SER A 819 -13.64 7.83 13.63
CA SER A 819 -12.19 7.89 13.53
C SER A 819 -11.56 6.69 14.25
N LEU A 820 -10.64 6.02 13.57
CA LEU A 820 -9.90 4.84 14.02
C LEU A 820 -8.40 5.08 13.86
N ASN A 821 -7.60 4.54 14.77
CA ASN A 821 -6.14 4.66 14.71
C ASN A 821 -5.43 3.38 14.20
N GLN A 822 -6.02 2.70 13.22
CA GLN A 822 -5.43 1.53 12.55
C GLN A 822 -5.55 1.64 11.03
N ALA A 823 -4.42 1.55 10.31
CA ALA A 823 -4.38 1.61 8.85
C ALA A 823 -5.26 0.54 8.20
N GLN A 824 -5.22 -0.69 8.67
CA GLN A 824 -5.92 -1.79 8.01
C GLN A 824 -7.42 -1.88 8.37
N ALA A 825 -7.93 -0.97 9.19
CA ALA A 825 -9.36 -0.94 9.50
C ALA A 825 -10.16 -0.32 8.36
N ASP A 826 -11.36 -0.82 8.11
CA ASP A 826 -12.34 -0.17 7.24
C ASP A 826 -13.37 0.58 8.10
N PRO A 827 -13.39 1.93 8.08
CA PRO A 827 -14.36 2.70 8.85
C PRO A 827 -15.81 2.48 8.36
N ASN A 828 -16.03 1.97 7.14
CA ASN A 828 -17.36 1.64 6.64
C ASN A 828 -17.99 0.45 7.34
N GLU A 829 -17.22 -0.51 7.85
CA GLU A 829 -17.77 -1.65 8.60
C GLU A 829 -18.48 -1.16 9.87
N LEU A 830 -17.82 -0.28 10.62
CA LEU A 830 -18.41 0.32 11.82
C LEU A 830 -19.54 1.29 11.45
N ALA A 831 -19.39 2.10 10.39
CA ALA A 831 -20.45 3.01 9.93
C ALA A 831 -21.72 2.26 9.53
N ALA A 832 -21.59 1.13 8.83
CA ALA A 832 -22.70 0.30 8.43
C ALA A 832 -23.40 -0.32 9.64
N ALA A 833 -22.64 -0.85 10.60
CA ALA A 833 -23.20 -1.40 11.84
C ALA A 833 -23.93 -0.35 12.69
N VAL A 834 -23.38 0.87 12.75
CA VAL A 834 -24.02 2.01 13.43
C VAL A 834 -25.32 2.38 12.72
N LEU A 835 -25.30 2.59 11.40
CA LEU A 835 -26.50 2.94 10.64
C LEU A 835 -27.58 1.86 10.77
N ASP A 836 -27.20 0.59 10.63
CA ASP A 836 -28.09 -0.56 10.78
C ASP A 836 -28.81 -0.55 12.13
N ARG A 837 -28.05 -0.33 13.21
CA ARG A 837 -28.59 -0.31 14.57
C ARG A 837 -29.52 0.87 14.82
N VAL A 838 -29.15 2.06 14.35
CA VAL A 838 -29.99 3.25 14.48
C VAL A 838 -31.31 3.07 13.72
N LEU A 839 -31.26 2.56 12.48
CA LEU A 839 -32.46 2.30 11.69
C LEU A 839 -33.38 1.25 12.35
N LEU A 840 -32.82 0.17 12.90
CA LEU A 840 -33.61 -0.83 13.63
C LEU A 840 -34.33 -0.22 14.84
N GLN A 841 -33.68 0.66 15.59
CA GLN A 841 -34.30 1.36 16.73
C GLN A 841 -35.45 2.28 16.27
N LEU A 842 -35.33 2.88 15.09
CA LEU A 842 -36.37 3.68 14.46
C LEU A 842 -37.50 2.83 13.82
N GLY A 843 -37.42 1.50 13.90
CA GLY A 843 -38.39 0.57 13.32
C GLY A 843 -38.27 0.43 11.80
N ARG A 844 -37.12 0.75 11.22
CA ARG A 844 -36.82 0.79 9.79
C ARG A 844 -36.02 -0.42 9.31
#